data_AF-A0A9W9Z5D3-F1
#
_entry.id   AF-A0A9W9Z5D3-F1
#
_cell.length_a   1.000
_cell.length_b   1.000
_cell.length_c   1.000
_cell.angle_alpha   90.00
_cell.angle_beta   90.00
_cell.angle_gamma   90.00
#
_symmetry.space_group_name_H-M   'P 1'
#
loop_
_entity.id
_entity.type
_entity.pdbx_description
1 polymer ?
#
loop_
_entity_poly.entity_id
_entity_poly.type
_entity_poly.pdbx_seq_one_letter_code
_entity_poly.pdbx_strand_id
1 'polypeptide(L)'
;MFFIATCCSRIDGFWFFSCPHGNGHGQAGDVCSAFCQCHPLNTCEAGIQKCAPPGVYGQRCHVTRPCASGFSCQPGVQKCFHVPRLHGEPCVAGYECGSGLSCEPGVQLCFHRPRRYNEPCSAGFSCAPGLSCQPGDQRCFHHPRRENERCSAGYACADGLVCRLCDKPYATCQLSRVPALTDQDYDRPFNKVAFLVTHNSFSNSPNFAVWVRNQLFSVSQQLKDGVRGLMLDIYPGWGAAEVRLCHASCFWGGSTNLLDTLIVIRKFLESNTREVITIIFEDYLKNPTILKRVFDQAGVSPHVLLKDYWGDGIDDWPTLTDMRRLGRLVVFNNNGLHGFPYTELNMWRYVRENRYGSPGQNIKECVDRAQSRWNAGWNDHWSLVLVNWFSTAGNPLQPCLNSFKEIREKLVTCHDKFGLWANFIAVNYYTAGSGGGAFQAVNWLNDMFKRDEPVANKRKASIIPFPLTDIVNHWNRANQRHDMEPTIKQSGATDGGGYGRGFHDLSDIISHILKQGRTTWVGRNNTIQNLGTSSIGNTIGLNAAHTVSRAISPSQPQRTRRHDALDDASRKVNHRGKNRKDRSQRRKIPKVAVRPAIDFTKSLDSNSHQKLVPWQRHNFLRPLFGYHRDSRTQHDQDTNEPDQKDT
;
A
#
# COMPACT_ATOMS: atom_id res chain seq x y z
N MET A 1 -32.47 -62.83 -73.42
CA MET A 1 -32.56 -62.44 -74.85
C MET A 1 -33.76 -61.51 -74.99
N PHE A 2 -33.52 -60.18 -75.07
CA PHE A 2 -34.55 -59.11 -75.17
C PHE A 2 -35.58 -59.04 -74.00
N PHE A 3 -36.28 -57.92 -73.73
CA PHE A 3 -36.26 -56.57 -74.32
C PHE A 3 -36.11 -55.48 -73.22
N ILE A 4 -35.87 -54.23 -73.64
CA ILE A 4 -35.69 -53.05 -72.77
C ILE A 4 -37.04 -52.43 -72.39
N ALA A 5 -37.16 -51.94 -71.15
CA ALA A 5 -38.18 -50.97 -70.75
C ALA A 5 -37.59 -49.96 -69.75
N THR A 6 -37.13 -48.81 -70.23
CA THR A 6 -36.52 -47.74 -69.41
C THR A 6 -37.26 -46.42 -69.55
N CYS A 7 -37.48 -45.76 -68.41
CA CYS A 7 -37.81 -44.34 -68.25
C CYS A 7 -39.05 -43.81 -69.00
N CYS A 8 -40.19 -43.80 -68.29
CA CYS A 8 -40.93 -42.56 -68.15
C CYS A 8 -40.92 -42.17 -66.68
N SER A 9 -40.06 -41.21 -66.30
CA SER A 9 -39.87 -40.80 -64.91
C SER A 9 -41.15 -40.12 -64.41
N ARG A 10 -41.71 -40.59 -63.28
CA ARG A 10 -42.77 -39.83 -62.60
C ARG A 10 -42.20 -38.49 -62.16
N ILE A 11 -42.93 -37.43 -62.42
CA ILE A 11 -42.56 -36.07 -62.04
C ILE A 11 -42.70 -35.94 -60.51
N ASP A 12 -41.61 -35.68 -59.81
CA ASP A 12 -41.58 -35.40 -58.35
C ASP A 12 -42.14 -34.01 -58.01
N GLY A 13 -43.37 -33.74 -58.49
CA GLY A 13 -44.01 -32.42 -58.48
C GLY A 13 -45.12 -32.23 -57.45
N PHE A 14 -45.31 -33.14 -56.49
CA PHE A 14 -46.46 -33.11 -55.56
C PHE A 14 -46.15 -33.34 -54.07
N TRP A 15 -44.87 -33.39 -53.67
CA TRP A 15 -44.49 -33.64 -52.27
C TRP A 15 -44.82 -32.52 -51.28
N PHE A 16 -45.16 -31.30 -51.74
CA PHE A 16 -45.50 -30.16 -50.87
C PHE A 16 -46.75 -30.34 -49.98
N PHE A 17 -47.61 -31.32 -50.28
CA PHE A 17 -48.82 -31.63 -49.49
C PHE A 17 -48.76 -32.99 -48.78
N SER A 18 -47.65 -33.74 -48.92
CA SER A 18 -47.52 -35.10 -48.37
C SER A 18 -46.71 -35.08 -47.06
N CYS A 19 -47.40 -35.19 -45.93
CA CYS A 19 -46.77 -35.19 -44.60
C CYS A 19 -45.94 -36.48 -44.38
N PRO A 20 -44.59 -36.43 -44.31
CA PRO A 20 -43.76 -37.65 -44.43
C PRO A 20 -43.95 -38.69 -43.32
N HIS A 21 -44.49 -38.27 -42.17
CA HIS A 21 -44.73 -39.11 -40.98
C HIS A 21 -46.23 -39.25 -40.66
N GLY A 22 -47.12 -38.81 -41.55
CA GLY A 22 -48.54 -38.64 -41.29
C GLY A 22 -48.87 -37.32 -40.58
N ASN A 23 -50.09 -36.82 -40.80
CA ASN A 23 -50.57 -35.60 -40.14
C ASN A 23 -50.86 -35.86 -38.66
N GLY A 24 -50.36 -35.04 -37.75
CA GLY A 24 -50.56 -35.20 -36.29
C GLY A 24 -49.60 -36.18 -35.61
N HIS A 25 -48.55 -36.65 -36.30
CA HIS A 25 -47.61 -37.66 -35.77
C HIS A 25 -46.14 -37.19 -35.70
N GLY A 26 -45.79 -36.03 -36.26
CA GLY A 26 -44.40 -35.53 -36.32
C GLY A 26 -43.74 -35.35 -34.94
N GLN A 27 -42.57 -35.98 -34.78
CA GLN A 27 -41.73 -35.92 -33.58
C GLN A 27 -40.79 -34.70 -33.60
N ALA A 28 -40.05 -34.48 -32.51
CA ALA A 28 -39.18 -33.31 -32.38
C ALA A 28 -38.00 -33.36 -33.38
N GLY A 29 -37.96 -32.40 -34.32
CA GLY A 29 -36.97 -32.31 -35.39
C GLY A 29 -37.54 -32.58 -36.80
N ASP A 30 -38.71 -33.20 -36.89
CA ASP A 30 -39.40 -33.50 -38.17
C ASP A 30 -39.91 -32.23 -38.85
N VAL A 31 -40.04 -32.25 -40.18
CA VAL A 31 -40.54 -31.11 -40.96
C VAL A 31 -42.06 -30.98 -40.80
N CYS A 32 -42.54 -29.75 -40.59
CA CYS A 32 -43.95 -29.42 -40.42
C CYS A 32 -44.37 -28.24 -41.32
N SER A 33 -45.68 -28.07 -41.48
CA SER A 33 -46.25 -26.98 -42.27
C SER A 33 -47.67 -26.65 -41.79
N ALA A 34 -48.31 -25.65 -42.39
CA ALA A 34 -49.73 -25.35 -42.14
C ALA A 34 -50.67 -26.53 -42.44
N PHE A 35 -50.24 -27.49 -43.26
CA PHE A 35 -50.99 -28.69 -43.65
C PHE A 35 -50.49 -29.98 -42.97
N CYS A 36 -49.35 -29.92 -42.28
CA CYS A 36 -48.71 -31.07 -41.63
C CYS A 36 -48.42 -30.76 -40.16
N GLN A 37 -49.35 -31.18 -39.31
CA GLN A 37 -49.33 -30.98 -37.87
C GLN A 37 -48.36 -31.94 -37.18
N CYS A 38 -47.76 -31.47 -36.09
CA CYS A 38 -46.91 -32.26 -35.22
C CYS A 38 -47.72 -33.18 -34.30
N HIS A 39 -47.05 -34.13 -33.65
CA HIS A 39 -47.61 -34.87 -32.52
C HIS A 39 -48.15 -33.90 -31.44
N PRO A 40 -49.28 -34.17 -30.74
CA PRO A 40 -49.91 -33.21 -29.81
C PRO A 40 -49.05 -32.67 -28.66
N LEU A 41 -47.90 -33.28 -28.38
CA LEU A 41 -46.91 -32.79 -27.40
C LEU A 41 -45.88 -31.80 -28.00
N ASN A 42 -45.95 -31.54 -29.30
CA ASN A 42 -45.06 -30.71 -30.10
C ASN A 42 -45.84 -29.61 -30.83
N THR A 43 -45.13 -28.58 -31.27
CA THR A 43 -45.66 -27.42 -32.01
C THR A 43 -44.76 -27.10 -33.19
N CYS A 44 -45.31 -26.50 -34.26
CA CYS A 44 -44.56 -26.23 -35.48
C CYS A 44 -43.84 -24.88 -35.40
N GLU A 45 -42.52 -24.89 -35.22
CA GLU A 45 -41.72 -23.67 -35.02
C GLU A 45 -41.58 -22.89 -36.33
N ALA A 46 -42.43 -21.86 -36.49
CA ALA A 46 -42.47 -21.03 -37.69
C ALA A 46 -41.11 -20.36 -37.97
N GLY A 47 -40.74 -20.30 -39.25
CA GLY A 47 -39.41 -19.84 -39.69
C GLY A 47 -38.33 -20.93 -39.67
N ILE A 48 -38.50 -21.99 -38.88
CA ILE A 48 -37.68 -23.22 -38.95
C ILE A 48 -38.44 -24.35 -39.66
N GLN A 49 -39.78 -24.32 -39.62
CA GLN A 49 -40.69 -25.34 -40.18
C GLN A 49 -40.38 -26.75 -39.67
N LYS A 50 -40.09 -26.84 -38.37
CA LYS A 50 -39.85 -28.10 -37.66
C LYS A 50 -40.71 -28.24 -36.41
N CYS A 51 -41.12 -29.47 -36.14
CA CYS A 51 -41.78 -29.84 -34.90
C CYS A 51 -40.82 -29.71 -33.72
N ALA A 52 -41.24 -29.03 -32.66
CA ALA A 52 -40.48 -28.87 -31.43
C ALA A 52 -41.41 -28.86 -30.20
N PRO A 53 -40.97 -29.39 -29.05
CA PRO A 53 -41.74 -29.29 -27.81
C PRO A 53 -41.88 -27.82 -27.35
N PRO A 54 -42.90 -27.49 -26.55
CA PRO A 54 -43.07 -26.19 -25.93
C PRO A 54 -41.79 -25.69 -25.24
N GLY A 55 -41.51 -24.39 -25.33
CA GLY A 55 -40.28 -23.80 -24.82
C GLY A 55 -40.18 -23.89 -23.29
N VAL A 56 -39.07 -24.42 -22.78
CA VAL A 56 -38.71 -24.34 -21.36
C VAL A 56 -37.80 -23.14 -21.08
N TYR A 57 -37.47 -22.88 -19.81
CA TYR A 57 -36.65 -21.74 -19.36
C TYR A 57 -35.51 -21.35 -20.32
N GLY A 58 -35.46 -20.07 -20.69
CA GLY A 58 -34.41 -19.48 -21.53
C GLY A 58 -34.46 -19.87 -23.02
N GLN A 59 -35.26 -20.86 -23.42
CA GLN A 59 -35.49 -21.18 -24.84
C GLN A 59 -36.34 -20.10 -25.52
N ARG A 60 -36.25 -20.03 -26.85
CA ARG A 60 -37.09 -19.15 -27.67
C ARG A 60 -38.55 -19.58 -27.60
N CYS A 61 -39.45 -18.60 -27.72
CA CYS A 61 -40.88 -18.81 -27.84
C CYS A 61 -41.49 -17.85 -28.85
N HIS A 62 -42.59 -18.27 -29.45
CA HIS A 62 -43.31 -17.56 -30.48
C HIS A 62 -44.80 -17.91 -30.41
N VAL A 63 -45.66 -17.19 -31.16
CA VAL A 63 -47.10 -17.52 -31.26
C VAL A 63 -47.34 -18.98 -31.67
N THR A 64 -46.46 -19.51 -32.53
CA THR A 64 -46.50 -20.90 -33.02
C THR A 64 -45.66 -21.89 -32.22
N ARG A 65 -44.92 -21.43 -31.20
CA ARG A 65 -44.17 -22.27 -30.24
C ARG A 65 -44.32 -21.67 -28.83
N PRO A 66 -45.42 -21.97 -28.12
CA PRO A 66 -45.66 -21.50 -26.77
C PRO A 66 -44.67 -22.09 -25.77
N CYS A 67 -44.66 -21.55 -24.55
CA CYS A 67 -43.87 -22.10 -23.45
C CYS A 67 -44.58 -23.31 -22.81
N ALA A 68 -43.80 -24.17 -22.14
CA ALA A 68 -44.31 -25.26 -21.33
C ALA A 68 -45.06 -24.75 -20.08
N SER A 69 -45.82 -25.63 -19.41
CA SER A 69 -46.52 -25.28 -18.16
C SER A 69 -45.53 -24.77 -17.09
N GLY A 70 -45.96 -23.77 -16.32
CA GLY A 70 -45.11 -23.04 -15.37
C GLY A 70 -44.25 -21.92 -15.98
N PHE A 71 -44.31 -21.71 -17.31
CA PHE A 71 -43.54 -20.69 -18.02
C PHE A 71 -44.43 -19.80 -18.90
N SER A 72 -43.99 -18.56 -19.16
CA SER A 72 -44.62 -17.67 -20.14
C SER A 72 -43.59 -16.92 -20.99
N CYS A 73 -43.99 -16.60 -22.22
CA CYS A 73 -43.13 -15.95 -23.21
C CYS A 73 -43.00 -14.46 -22.91
N GLN A 74 -41.78 -13.99 -22.61
CA GLN A 74 -41.54 -12.58 -22.29
C GLN A 74 -41.62 -11.69 -23.55
N PRO A 75 -42.48 -10.64 -23.58
CA PRO A 75 -42.54 -9.68 -24.67
C PRO A 75 -41.19 -8.99 -24.92
N GLY A 76 -40.87 -8.71 -26.18
CA GLY A 76 -39.58 -8.12 -26.61
C GLY A 76 -38.38 -9.08 -26.54
N VAL A 77 -38.29 -9.92 -25.50
CA VAL A 77 -37.19 -10.87 -25.30
C VAL A 77 -37.40 -12.19 -26.06
N GLN A 78 -38.66 -12.58 -26.31
CA GLN A 78 -39.05 -13.80 -27.04
C GLN A 78 -38.44 -15.09 -26.44
N LYS A 79 -38.38 -15.16 -25.11
CA LYS A 79 -37.93 -16.34 -24.35
C LYS A 79 -38.88 -16.69 -23.21
N CYS A 80 -38.88 -17.97 -22.84
CA CYS A 80 -39.67 -18.49 -21.71
C CYS A 80 -38.99 -18.21 -20.36
N PHE A 81 -39.75 -17.66 -19.42
CA PHE A 81 -39.36 -17.43 -18.02
C PHE A 81 -40.50 -17.89 -17.10
N HIS A 82 -40.24 -18.04 -15.79
CA HIS A 82 -41.17 -18.69 -14.87
C HIS A 82 -42.46 -17.88 -14.63
N VAL A 83 -43.53 -18.56 -14.22
CA VAL A 83 -44.79 -17.95 -13.77
C VAL A 83 -45.10 -18.43 -12.35
N PRO A 84 -45.06 -17.55 -11.33
CA PRO A 84 -44.60 -16.16 -11.38
C PRO A 84 -43.08 -16.05 -11.58
N ARG A 85 -42.59 -14.85 -11.94
CA ARG A 85 -41.17 -14.62 -12.25
C ARG A 85 -40.26 -14.75 -11.04
N LEU A 86 -39.10 -15.37 -11.22
CA LEU A 86 -38.06 -15.53 -10.19
C LEU A 86 -37.11 -14.32 -10.11
N HIS A 87 -36.21 -14.34 -9.12
CA HIS A 87 -35.20 -13.28 -8.95
C HIS A 87 -34.30 -13.14 -10.19
N GLY A 88 -34.06 -11.90 -10.62
CA GLY A 88 -33.28 -11.58 -11.81
C GLY A 88 -34.00 -11.84 -13.15
N GLU A 89 -35.22 -12.38 -13.15
CA GLU A 89 -35.99 -12.57 -14.39
C GLU A 89 -36.69 -11.28 -14.85
N PRO A 90 -36.94 -11.12 -16.17
CA PRO A 90 -37.61 -9.94 -16.71
C PRO A 90 -39.11 -9.94 -16.40
N CYS A 91 -39.60 -8.77 -16.00
CA CYS A 91 -40.97 -8.50 -15.59
C CYS A 91 -41.49 -7.23 -16.27
N VAL A 92 -42.80 -7.21 -16.55
CA VAL A 92 -43.56 -6.05 -17.06
C VAL A 92 -45.01 -6.20 -16.57
N ALA A 93 -45.89 -5.24 -16.86
CA ALA A 93 -47.32 -5.38 -16.57
C ALA A 93 -47.88 -6.68 -17.18
N GLY A 94 -48.59 -7.48 -16.38
CA GLY A 94 -49.09 -8.81 -16.75
C GLY A 94 -48.07 -9.96 -16.63
N TYR A 95 -46.81 -9.67 -16.26
CA TYR A 95 -45.73 -10.66 -16.10
C TYR A 95 -45.04 -10.44 -14.75
N GLU A 96 -45.75 -10.80 -13.68
CA GLU A 96 -45.43 -10.41 -12.30
C GLU A 96 -44.37 -11.30 -11.63
N CYS A 97 -43.72 -10.73 -10.61
CA CYS A 97 -42.73 -11.39 -9.77
C CYS A 97 -43.38 -12.27 -8.70
N GLY A 98 -42.67 -13.33 -8.28
CA GLY A 98 -43.11 -14.22 -7.21
C GLY A 98 -43.17 -13.56 -5.83
N SER A 99 -43.73 -14.28 -4.85
CA SER A 99 -43.86 -13.80 -3.47
C SER A 99 -42.50 -13.37 -2.90
N GLY A 100 -42.47 -12.22 -2.20
CA GLY A 100 -41.25 -11.64 -1.66
C GLY A 100 -40.36 -10.89 -2.68
N LEU A 101 -40.79 -10.80 -3.95
CA LEU A 101 -40.12 -10.04 -5.00
C LEU A 101 -40.97 -8.86 -5.49
N SER A 102 -40.35 -7.92 -6.22
CA SER A 102 -41.06 -6.90 -6.99
C SER A 102 -40.21 -6.38 -8.16
N CYS A 103 -40.88 -6.00 -9.25
CA CYS A 103 -40.24 -5.51 -10.47
C CYS A 103 -39.61 -4.13 -10.24
N GLU A 104 -38.34 -3.93 -10.59
CA GLU A 104 -37.67 -2.63 -10.47
C GLU A 104 -37.94 -1.74 -11.70
N PRO A 105 -38.50 -0.52 -11.52
CA PRO A 105 -38.71 0.41 -12.63
C PRO A 105 -37.44 0.73 -13.41
N GLY A 106 -37.55 0.85 -14.74
CA GLY A 106 -36.43 1.16 -15.63
C GLY A 106 -35.45 0.00 -15.87
N VAL A 107 -35.26 -0.89 -14.89
CA VAL A 107 -34.46 -2.13 -15.02
C VAL A 107 -35.32 -3.29 -15.53
N GLN A 108 -36.61 -3.33 -15.18
CA GLN A 108 -37.59 -4.34 -15.60
C GLN A 108 -37.19 -5.78 -15.25
N LEU A 109 -36.51 -5.96 -14.10
CA LEU A 109 -36.17 -7.26 -13.51
C LEU A 109 -36.73 -7.39 -12.09
N CYS A 110 -37.00 -8.62 -11.66
CA CYS A 110 -37.49 -8.92 -10.30
C CYS A 110 -36.35 -8.94 -9.26
N PHE A 111 -36.45 -8.10 -8.23
CA PHE A 111 -35.54 -8.09 -7.06
C PHE A 111 -36.34 -8.26 -5.75
N HIS A 112 -35.68 -8.41 -4.61
CA HIS A 112 -36.37 -8.68 -3.33
C HIS A 112 -37.17 -7.48 -2.82
N ARG A 113 -38.25 -7.75 -2.08
CA ARG A 113 -39.04 -6.73 -1.38
C ARG A 113 -39.08 -7.06 0.13
N PRO A 114 -38.37 -6.30 0.99
CA PRO A 114 -37.50 -5.16 0.69
C PRO A 114 -36.17 -5.57 0.00
N ARG A 115 -35.52 -4.59 -0.64
CA ARG A 115 -34.30 -4.78 -1.46
C ARG A 115 -33.10 -5.17 -0.60
N ARG A 116 -32.33 -6.18 -1.04
CA ARG A 116 -31.13 -6.69 -0.37
C ARG A 116 -29.87 -5.88 -0.71
N TYR A 117 -28.75 -6.21 -0.06
CA TYR A 117 -27.47 -5.58 -0.30
C TYR A 117 -27.07 -5.63 -1.79
N ASN A 118 -26.63 -4.48 -2.33
CA ASN A 118 -26.26 -4.24 -3.72
C ASN A 118 -27.38 -4.48 -4.76
N GLU A 119 -28.64 -4.64 -4.34
CA GLU A 119 -29.80 -4.57 -5.25
C GLU A 119 -30.13 -3.10 -5.58
N PRO A 120 -30.76 -2.84 -6.75
CA PRO A 120 -31.22 -1.50 -7.09
C PRO A 120 -32.35 -1.04 -6.16
N CYS A 121 -32.48 0.26 -5.98
CA CYS A 121 -33.50 0.87 -5.14
C CYS A 121 -33.97 2.21 -5.70
N SER A 122 -35.25 2.51 -5.49
CA SER A 122 -35.93 3.70 -6.01
C SER A 122 -37.11 4.08 -5.12
N ALA A 123 -37.83 5.15 -5.44
CA ALA A 123 -38.99 5.59 -4.66
C ALA A 123 -40.07 4.50 -4.62
N GLY A 124 -40.45 4.06 -3.41
CA GLY A 124 -41.36 2.91 -3.18
C GLY A 124 -40.67 1.54 -3.10
N PHE A 125 -39.39 1.43 -3.47
CA PHE A 125 -38.60 0.20 -3.47
C PHE A 125 -37.46 0.29 -2.44
N SER A 126 -37.85 0.27 -1.16
CA SER A 126 -36.94 0.45 -0.02
C SER A 126 -36.00 -0.73 0.20
N CYS A 127 -34.83 -0.42 0.77
CA CYS A 127 -33.86 -1.40 1.25
C CYS A 127 -34.33 -2.11 2.53
N ALA A 128 -33.79 -3.29 2.79
CA ALA A 128 -34.02 -4.04 4.02
C ALA A 128 -33.45 -3.31 5.27
N PRO A 129 -33.93 -3.62 6.49
CA PRO A 129 -33.39 -3.04 7.72
C PRO A 129 -31.86 -3.16 7.83
N GLY A 130 -31.20 -2.09 8.30
CA GLY A 130 -29.74 -2.00 8.34
C GLY A 130 -29.07 -1.62 7.00
N LEU A 131 -29.84 -1.39 5.94
CA LEU A 131 -29.38 -0.89 4.64
C LEU A 131 -30.04 0.46 4.30
N SER A 132 -29.40 1.26 3.46
CA SER A 132 -30.00 2.48 2.88
C SER A 132 -29.57 2.74 1.44
N CYS A 133 -30.49 3.26 0.63
CA CYS A 133 -30.29 3.49 -0.79
C CYS A 133 -29.27 4.62 -1.03
N GLN A 134 -28.27 4.40 -1.87
CA GLN A 134 -27.19 5.36 -2.12
C GLN A 134 -27.52 6.35 -3.25
N PRO A 135 -27.61 7.68 -2.99
CA PRO A 135 -27.80 8.67 -4.04
C PRO A 135 -26.67 8.64 -5.07
N GLY A 136 -27.05 8.80 -6.34
CA GLY A 136 -26.13 8.74 -7.49
C GLY A 136 -25.57 7.35 -7.82
N ASP A 137 -26.07 6.30 -7.15
CA ASP A 137 -25.75 4.88 -7.40
C ASP A 137 -27.03 4.04 -7.50
N GLN A 138 -28.08 4.45 -6.78
CA GLN A 138 -29.41 3.80 -6.69
C GLN A 138 -29.31 2.31 -6.31
N ARG A 139 -28.43 2.02 -5.34
CA ARG A 139 -28.18 0.67 -4.79
C ARG A 139 -28.20 0.68 -3.26
N CYS A 140 -28.62 -0.42 -2.65
CA CYS A 140 -28.67 -0.59 -1.21
C CYS A 140 -27.29 -0.98 -0.63
N PHE A 141 -26.68 -0.13 0.19
CA PHE A 141 -25.48 -0.46 0.99
C PHE A 141 -25.80 -0.34 2.49
N HIS A 142 -24.88 -0.72 3.37
CA HIS A 142 -25.15 -0.76 4.81
C HIS A 142 -25.34 0.66 5.39
N HIS A 143 -26.11 0.76 6.47
CA HIS A 143 -26.27 2.00 7.23
C HIS A 143 -25.99 1.74 8.72
N PRO A 144 -24.89 2.28 9.29
CA PRO A 144 -23.83 3.05 8.62
C PRO A 144 -23.02 2.23 7.59
N ARG A 145 -22.34 2.91 6.65
CA ARG A 145 -21.61 2.30 5.52
C ARG A 145 -20.36 1.55 5.99
N ARG A 146 -20.11 0.37 5.42
CA ARG A 146 -18.92 -0.46 5.69
C ARG A 146 -17.72 -0.08 4.83
N GLU A 147 -16.55 -0.66 5.12
CA GLU A 147 -15.31 -0.38 4.39
C GLU A 147 -15.48 -0.63 2.87
N ASN A 148 -14.94 0.27 2.06
CA ASN A 148 -14.99 0.31 0.60
C ASN A 148 -16.39 0.49 -0.03
N GLU A 149 -17.45 0.62 0.76
CA GLU A 149 -18.77 1.04 0.28
C GLU A 149 -18.80 2.52 -0.11
N ARG A 150 -19.69 2.89 -1.04
CA ARG A 150 -19.88 4.27 -1.51
C ARG A 150 -20.58 5.11 -0.44
N CYS A 151 -20.05 6.30 -0.17
CA CYS A 151 -20.53 7.21 0.87
C CYS A 151 -20.70 8.64 0.34
N SER A 152 -21.47 9.44 1.07
CA SER A 152 -21.76 10.84 0.78
C SER A 152 -22.27 11.56 2.03
N ALA A 153 -22.50 12.88 1.97
CA ALA A 153 -23.22 13.59 3.03
C ALA A 153 -24.58 12.90 3.31
N GLY A 154 -24.92 12.73 4.60
CA GLY A 154 -26.08 11.95 5.06
C GLY A 154 -25.90 10.42 5.07
N TYR A 155 -24.90 9.89 4.35
CA TYR A 155 -24.63 8.45 4.21
C TYR A 155 -23.25 8.13 4.80
N ALA A 156 -23.16 8.32 6.12
CA ALA A 156 -21.93 8.20 6.90
C ALA A 156 -21.38 6.76 6.96
N CYS A 157 -20.07 6.68 7.17
CA CYS A 157 -19.36 5.43 7.44
C CYS A 157 -19.53 4.99 8.90
N ALA A 158 -19.30 3.70 9.18
CA ALA A 158 -19.26 3.17 10.53
C ALA A 158 -18.03 3.69 11.31
N ASP A 159 -18.03 3.51 12.63
CA ASP A 159 -16.94 3.98 13.50
C ASP A 159 -15.56 3.43 13.10
N GLY A 160 -14.54 4.30 13.11
CA GLY A 160 -13.19 3.97 12.63
C GLY A 160 -13.03 4.02 11.10
N LEU A 161 -14.08 4.35 10.35
CA LEU A 161 -14.02 4.64 8.92
C LEU A 161 -14.27 6.13 8.65
N VAL A 162 -13.78 6.62 7.51
CA VAL A 162 -13.94 7.98 7.03
C VAL A 162 -14.21 8.00 5.53
N CYS A 163 -15.13 8.85 5.10
CA CYS A 163 -15.52 8.98 3.70
C CYS A 163 -14.43 9.78 2.93
N ARG A 164 -13.71 9.13 2.00
CA ARG A 164 -12.64 9.75 1.19
C ARG A 164 -12.88 9.54 -0.31
N LEU A 165 -12.64 10.57 -1.10
CA LEU A 165 -12.54 10.48 -2.57
C LEU A 165 -11.12 10.03 -2.94
N CYS A 166 -10.99 9.10 -3.89
CA CYS A 166 -9.70 8.49 -4.22
C CYS A 166 -9.65 8.03 -5.71
N ASP A 167 -9.65 6.72 -5.95
CA ASP A 167 -9.49 6.06 -7.24
C ASP A 167 -10.76 6.06 -8.10
N LYS A 168 -11.92 6.12 -7.43
CA LYS A 168 -13.26 6.11 -8.04
C LYS A 168 -13.79 7.54 -8.18
N PRO A 169 -14.69 7.83 -9.14
CA PRO A 169 -15.35 9.14 -9.30
C PRO A 169 -16.41 9.41 -8.20
N TYR A 170 -16.31 8.76 -7.05
CA TYR A 170 -17.17 8.90 -5.88
C TYR A 170 -16.40 8.52 -4.62
N ALA A 171 -16.77 9.10 -3.48
CA ALA A 171 -16.15 8.79 -2.21
C ALA A 171 -16.54 7.40 -1.70
N THR A 172 -15.63 6.76 -0.97
CA THR A 172 -15.87 5.48 -0.30
C THR A 172 -15.37 5.52 1.15
N CYS A 173 -15.89 4.63 1.99
CA CYS A 173 -15.47 4.52 3.38
C CYS A 173 -14.12 3.80 3.49
N GLN A 174 -13.11 4.50 4.00
CA GLN A 174 -11.74 4.01 4.16
C GLN A 174 -11.36 4.05 5.65
N LEU A 175 -10.44 3.19 6.11
CA LEU A 175 -9.96 3.24 7.49
C LEU A 175 -9.43 4.64 7.87
N SER A 176 -9.82 5.14 9.03
CA SER A 176 -9.32 6.41 9.57
C SER A 176 -8.03 6.25 10.37
N ARG A 177 -7.80 5.06 10.95
CA ARG A 177 -6.67 4.68 11.81
C ARG A 177 -6.33 3.20 11.67
N VAL A 178 -5.17 2.77 12.19
CA VAL A 178 -4.88 1.33 12.39
C VAL A 178 -5.88 0.76 13.42
N PRO A 179 -6.46 -0.44 13.21
CA PRO A 179 -7.23 -1.14 14.24
C PRO A 179 -6.41 -1.37 15.52
N ALA A 180 -7.08 -1.37 16.67
CA ALA A 180 -6.43 -1.62 17.95
C ALA A 180 -5.99 -3.10 18.07
N LEU A 181 -4.82 -3.33 18.66
CA LEU A 181 -4.33 -4.67 18.99
C LEU A 181 -5.22 -5.32 20.06
N THR A 182 -5.56 -6.60 19.87
CA THR A 182 -6.32 -7.39 20.87
C THR A 182 -5.44 -7.82 22.03
N ASP A 183 -6.00 -8.32 23.15
CA ASP A 183 -5.17 -8.85 24.25
C ASP A 183 -4.21 -9.96 23.79
N GLN A 184 -4.65 -10.85 22.87
CA GLN A 184 -3.78 -11.87 22.28
C GLN A 184 -2.64 -11.27 21.43
N ASP A 185 -2.85 -10.10 20.81
CA ASP A 185 -1.79 -9.42 20.05
C ASP A 185 -0.67 -8.88 20.97
N TYR A 186 -0.98 -8.55 22.23
CA TYR A 186 -0.02 -8.04 23.23
C TYR A 186 0.85 -9.13 23.86
N ASP A 187 0.37 -10.37 23.93
CA ASP A 187 1.13 -11.52 24.45
C ASP A 187 2.17 -12.07 23.45
N ARG A 188 2.27 -11.49 22.25
CA ARG A 188 3.29 -11.85 21.24
C ARG A 188 4.61 -11.09 21.44
N PRO A 189 5.77 -11.71 21.14
CA PRO A 189 7.06 -11.04 20.95
C PRO A 189 6.96 -9.80 20.04
N PHE A 190 7.71 -8.74 20.34
CA PHE A 190 7.72 -7.51 19.52
C PHE A 190 8.06 -7.77 18.03
N ASN A 191 8.95 -8.72 17.76
CA ASN A 191 9.32 -9.17 16.40
C ASN A 191 8.23 -10.00 15.68
N LYS A 192 7.09 -10.28 16.33
CA LYS A 192 5.93 -10.98 15.75
C LYS A 192 4.68 -10.09 15.64
N VAL A 193 4.89 -8.77 15.64
CA VAL A 193 3.85 -7.74 15.49
C VAL A 193 4.24 -6.80 14.34
N ALA A 194 3.23 -6.27 13.62
CA ALA A 194 3.42 -5.27 12.57
C ALA A 194 2.91 -3.89 13.00
N PHE A 195 3.65 -2.85 12.63
CA PHE A 195 3.45 -1.46 13.03
C PHE A 195 3.46 -0.53 11.82
N LEU A 196 2.58 0.48 11.85
CA LEU A 196 2.62 1.58 10.87
C LEU A 196 3.73 2.56 11.25
N VAL A 197 4.56 2.91 10.27
CA VAL A 197 5.67 3.85 10.40
C VAL A 197 5.48 5.04 9.47
N THR A 198 5.66 6.26 9.97
CA THR A 198 5.68 7.46 9.13
C THR A 198 7.11 7.85 8.79
N HIS A 199 7.40 7.96 7.49
CA HIS A 199 8.64 8.56 7.02
C HIS A 199 8.63 10.06 7.36
N ASN A 200 9.70 10.56 7.97
CA ASN A 200 9.86 11.95 8.42
C ASN A 200 8.62 12.51 9.13
N SER A 201 8.22 11.83 10.21
CA SER A 201 6.99 12.05 10.97
C SER A 201 6.77 13.52 11.37
N PHE A 202 7.85 14.23 11.65
CA PHE A 202 7.88 15.64 12.05
C PHE A 202 7.54 16.63 10.92
N SER A 203 7.71 16.24 9.64
CA SER A 203 7.60 17.11 8.48
C SER A 203 6.14 17.25 8.01
N ASN A 204 5.35 17.98 8.79
CA ASN A 204 3.88 18.10 8.63
C ASN A 204 3.31 19.52 8.79
N SER A 205 4.02 20.42 9.48
CA SER A 205 3.47 21.72 9.91
C SER A 205 3.63 22.86 8.87
N PRO A 206 2.96 24.01 9.04
CA PRO A 206 3.23 25.24 8.28
C PRO A 206 4.71 25.66 8.25
N ASN A 207 5.47 25.35 9.31
CA ASN A 207 6.90 25.67 9.44
C ASN A 207 7.80 24.87 8.49
N PHE A 208 7.26 23.86 7.78
CA PHE A 208 7.96 23.13 6.72
C PHE A 208 7.48 23.59 5.35
N ALA A 209 8.42 23.81 4.43
CA ALA A 209 8.11 24.12 3.04
C ALA A 209 7.32 22.99 2.38
N VAL A 210 6.34 23.31 1.53
CA VAL A 210 5.36 22.32 1.00
C VAL A 210 6.04 21.15 0.29
N TRP A 211 7.15 21.40 -0.41
CA TRP A 211 7.91 20.38 -1.15
C TRP A 211 8.78 19.46 -0.27
N VAL A 212 8.98 19.77 1.02
CA VAL A 212 9.68 18.86 1.97
C VAL A 212 8.73 18.17 2.96
N ARG A 213 7.41 18.43 2.88
CA ARG A 213 6.44 17.74 3.76
C ARG A 213 6.33 16.27 3.39
N ASN A 214 6.28 15.43 4.42
CA ASN A 214 6.14 13.99 4.29
C ASN A 214 4.79 13.50 4.83
N GLN A 215 4.14 14.25 5.72
CA GLN A 215 2.85 13.92 6.31
C GLN A 215 1.92 15.14 6.37
N LEU A 216 0.60 14.94 6.51
CA LEU A 216 -0.39 16.03 6.63
C LEU A 216 -0.71 16.41 8.08
N PHE A 217 -0.38 15.55 9.04
CA PHE A 217 -0.84 15.64 10.43
C PHE A 217 0.35 15.59 11.40
N SER A 218 0.19 16.20 12.58
CA SER A 218 1.22 16.22 13.62
C SER A 218 1.54 14.82 14.16
N VAL A 219 2.72 14.65 14.78
CA VAL A 219 3.11 13.39 15.45
C VAL A 219 2.07 12.98 16.51
N SER A 220 1.49 13.94 17.25
CA SER A 220 0.40 13.68 18.21
C SER A 220 -0.82 13.04 17.55
N GLN A 221 -1.19 13.48 16.34
CA GLN A 221 -2.31 12.91 15.59
C GLN A 221 -1.95 11.57 14.95
N GLN A 222 -0.75 11.42 14.39
CA GLN A 222 -0.23 10.15 13.88
C GLN A 222 -0.32 9.03 14.94
N LEU A 223 0.09 9.32 16.19
CA LEU A 223 -0.02 8.36 17.30
C LEU A 223 -1.47 8.02 17.66
N LYS A 224 -2.42 8.98 17.61
CA LYS A 224 -3.86 8.71 17.79
C LYS A 224 -4.44 7.83 16.67
N ASP A 225 -3.93 7.98 15.45
CA ASP A 225 -4.35 7.22 14.27
C ASP A 225 -3.62 5.87 14.11
N GLY A 226 -2.92 5.43 15.15
CA GLY A 226 -2.32 4.08 15.22
C GLY A 226 -0.91 3.95 14.63
N VAL A 227 -0.25 5.05 14.24
CA VAL A 227 1.18 5.03 13.92
C VAL A 227 1.96 4.66 15.18
N ARG A 228 2.93 3.74 15.08
CA ARG A 228 3.77 3.28 16.20
C ARG A 228 5.26 3.32 15.89
N GLY A 229 5.68 3.44 14.63
CA GLY A 229 7.05 3.81 14.27
C GLY A 229 7.15 5.25 13.78
N LEU A 230 8.23 5.94 14.14
CA LEU A 230 8.48 7.33 13.75
C LEU A 230 9.91 7.45 13.19
N MET A 231 10.05 7.82 11.91
CA MET A 231 11.36 8.15 11.32
C MET A 231 11.68 9.62 11.54
N LEU A 232 12.83 9.91 12.13
CA LEU A 232 13.25 11.23 12.59
C LEU A 232 14.70 11.55 12.15
N ASP A 233 14.88 12.38 11.12
CA ASP A 233 16.18 12.92 10.71
C ASP A 233 16.73 13.88 11.79
N ILE A 234 17.81 13.51 12.49
CA ILE A 234 18.40 14.33 13.58
C ILE A 234 19.68 15.06 13.16
N TYR A 235 19.64 16.39 13.29
CA TYR A 235 20.75 17.30 13.04
C TYR A 235 21.15 18.07 14.31
N PRO A 236 22.42 18.50 14.45
CA PRO A 236 22.78 19.50 15.45
C PRO A 236 21.96 20.79 15.25
N GLY A 237 21.49 21.38 16.35
CA GLY A 237 20.81 22.68 16.33
C GLY A 237 21.75 23.87 16.31
N TRP A 238 21.18 25.06 16.56
CA TRP A 238 21.93 26.31 16.56
C TRP A 238 22.46 26.66 17.95
N GLY A 239 21.76 26.25 19.01
CA GLY A 239 22.27 26.25 20.37
C GLY A 239 23.14 25.01 20.68
N ALA A 240 24.14 25.17 21.54
CA ALA A 240 25.17 24.15 21.87
C ALA A 240 24.65 22.85 22.56
N ALA A 241 23.34 22.71 22.75
CA ALA A 241 22.70 21.53 23.31
C ALA A 241 21.37 21.17 22.59
N GLU A 242 21.11 21.76 21.42
CA GLU A 242 19.89 21.53 20.65
C GLU A 242 20.04 20.38 19.65
N VAL A 243 18.95 19.64 19.44
CA VAL A 243 18.82 18.67 18.33
C VAL A 243 17.59 19.05 17.51
N ARG A 244 17.79 19.31 16.21
CA ARG A 244 16.76 19.74 15.28
C ARG A 244 16.35 18.60 14.37
N LEU A 245 15.07 18.60 14.01
CA LEU A 245 14.46 17.70 13.05
C LEU A 245 14.18 18.46 11.76
N CYS A 246 14.79 18.02 10.65
CA CYS A 246 14.61 18.61 9.32
C CYS A 246 14.96 17.62 8.22
N HIS A 247 14.26 17.73 7.08
CA HIS A 247 14.54 16.92 5.90
C HIS A 247 15.55 17.65 5.00
N ALA A 248 16.78 17.12 4.92
CA ALA A 248 17.94 17.61 4.15
C ALA A 248 18.49 19.03 4.46
N SER A 249 17.65 20.03 4.78
CA SER A 249 18.10 21.38 5.12
C SER A 249 17.20 22.06 6.16
N CYS A 250 17.72 22.20 7.38
CA CYS A 250 17.04 22.85 8.51
C CYS A 250 16.73 24.34 8.31
N PHE A 251 17.42 25.00 7.36
CA PHE A 251 17.26 26.42 7.04
C PHE A 251 16.22 26.64 5.93
N TRP A 252 16.36 25.98 4.77
CA TRP A 252 15.47 26.19 3.61
C TRP A 252 14.22 25.30 3.60
N GLY A 253 14.29 24.09 4.17
CA GLY A 253 13.14 23.19 4.28
C GLY A 253 12.23 23.50 5.47
N GLY A 254 12.76 24.22 6.46
CA GLY A 254 12.16 24.35 7.79
C GLY A 254 12.65 23.26 8.76
N SER A 255 12.35 23.44 10.04
CA SER A 255 12.77 22.51 11.10
C SER A 255 11.90 22.61 12.36
N THR A 256 11.94 21.57 13.19
CA THR A 256 11.34 21.57 14.54
C THR A 256 12.32 21.00 15.58
N ASN A 257 11.99 21.06 16.87
CA ASN A 257 12.83 20.55 17.95
C ASN A 257 12.56 19.05 18.19
N LEU A 258 13.62 18.28 18.46
CA LEU A 258 13.48 16.91 18.94
C LEU A 258 12.85 16.87 20.35
N LEU A 259 13.17 17.83 21.22
CA LEU A 259 12.65 17.90 22.59
C LEU A 259 11.12 17.92 22.63
N ASP A 260 10.49 18.80 21.86
CA ASP A 260 9.02 18.91 21.76
C ASP A 260 8.38 17.60 21.24
N THR A 261 9.05 16.96 20.28
CA THR A 261 8.61 15.69 19.68
C THR A 261 8.70 14.54 20.69
N LEU A 262 9.77 14.47 21.48
CA LEU A 262 9.92 13.50 22.56
C LEU A 262 8.94 13.75 23.71
N ILE A 263 8.61 15.00 24.04
CA ILE A 263 7.58 15.34 25.04
C ILE A 263 6.19 14.88 24.58
N VAL A 264 5.86 14.99 23.29
CA VAL A 264 4.62 14.41 22.72
C VAL A 264 4.61 12.90 22.84
N ILE A 265 5.73 12.22 22.55
CA ILE A 265 5.88 10.77 22.67
C ILE A 265 5.76 10.31 24.13
N ARG A 266 6.41 11.00 25.08
CA ARG A 266 6.26 10.74 26.53
C ARG A 266 4.80 10.81 26.96
N LYS A 267 4.13 11.95 26.72
CA LYS A 267 2.73 12.15 27.12
C LYS A 267 1.80 11.09 26.53
N PHE A 268 2.07 10.63 25.30
CA PHE A 268 1.34 9.51 24.71
C PHE A 268 1.61 8.19 25.43
N LEU A 269 2.87 7.84 25.71
CA LEU A 269 3.23 6.61 26.43
C LEU A 269 2.68 6.59 27.86
N GLU A 270 2.71 7.72 28.58
CA GLU A 270 2.11 7.92 29.90
C GLU A 270 0.59 7.68 29.85
N SER A 271 -0.10 8.30 28.88
CA SER A 271 -1.56 8.19 28.74
C SER A 271 -2.03 6.82 28.25
N ASN A 272 -1.18 6.06 27.54
CA ASN A 272 -1.55 4.80 26.90
C ASN A 272 -0.61 3.67 27.38
N THR A 273 -0.89 3.10 28.55
CA THR A 273 0.03 2.22 29.31
C THR A 273 0.27 0.81 28.71
N ARG A 274 -0.34 0.49 27.57
CA ARG A 274 -0.09 -0.72 26.77
C ARG A 274 0.79 -0.46 25.53
N GLU A 275 0.84 0.79 25.07
CA GLU A 275 1.36 1.10 23.74
C GLU A 275 2.89 1.13 23.69
N VAL A 276 3.45 0.56 22.62
CA VAL A 276 4.89 0.54 22.32
C VAL A 276 5.17 1.42 21.11
N ILE A 277 6.17 2.29 21.20
CA ILE A 277 6.61 3.18 20.12
C ILE A 277 8.05 2.81 19.71
N THR A 278 8.31 2.88 18.41
CA THR A 278 9.66 2.79 17.83
C THR A 278 10.06 4.15 17.27
N ILE A 279 11.23 4.67 17.63
CA ILE A 279 11.88 5.78 16.92
C ILE A 279 13.00 5.20 16.05
N ILE A 280 13.10 5.67 14.81
CA ILE A 280 14.19 5.36 13.89
C ILE A 280 14.89 6.67 13.53
N PHE A 281 16.08 6.89 14.07
CA PHE A 281 16.88 8.09 13.79
C PHE A 281 17.75 7.90 12.54
N GLU A 282 17.61 8.77 11.53
CA GLU A 282 18.68 8.98 10.54
C GLU A 282 19.61 10.07 11.09
N ASP A 283 20.86 9.69 11.41
CA ASP A 283 21.73 10.45 12.30
C ASP A 283 22.81 11.28 11.58
N TYR A 284 22.60 12.60 11.54
CA TYR A 284 23.62 13.57 11.15
C TYR A 284 24.33 14.18 12.37
N LEU A 285 23.76 14.03 13.56
CA LEU A 285 24.41 14.33 14.85
C LEU A 285 25.54 13.34 15.17
N LYS A 286 26.68 13.83 15.66
CA LYS A 286 27.84 13.00 16.08
C LYS A 286 28.23 13.12 17.56
N ASN A 287 27.42 13.80 18.36
CA ASN A 287 27.62 13.93 19.82
C ASN A 287 26.54 13.14 20.57
N PRO A 288 26.85 11.98 21.20
CA PRO A 288 25.88 11.17 21.93
C PRO A 288 25.33 11.87 23.18
N THR A 289 26.17 12.66 23.86
CA THR A 289 25.85 13.34 25.12
C THR A 289 24.77 14.41 24.94
N ILE A 290 24.76 15.11 23.80
CA ILE A 290 23.69 16.06 23.45
C ILE A 290 22.36 15.30 23.26
N LEU A 291 22.35 14.18 22.52
CA LEU A 291 21.13 13.39 22.32
C LEU A 291 20.59 12.82 23.65
N LYS A 292 21.48 12.29 24.51
CA LYS A 292 21.12 11.81 25.85
C LYS A 292 20.52 12.92 26.72
N ARG A 293 21.10 14.11 26.72
CA ARG A 293 20.56 15.29 27.44
C ARG A 293 19.15 15.64 26.97
N VAL A 294 18.88 15.61 25.67
CA VAL A 294 17.53 15.88 25.12
C VAL A 294 16.53 14.79 25.52
N PHE A 295 16.94 13.52 25.58
CA PHE A 295 16.12 12.42 26.11
C PHE A 295 15.76 12.61 27.60
N ASP A 296 16.74 13.06 28.41
CA ASP A 296 16.54 13.31 29.84
C ASP A 296 15.65 14.53 30.08
N GLN A 297 15.88 15.64 29.37
CA GLN A 297 15.04 16.85 29.41
C GLN A 297 13.60 16.60 28.95
N ALA A 298 13.40 15.72 27.97
CA ALA A 298 12.06 15.31 27.54
C ALA A 298 11.36 14.39 28.56
N GLY A 299 12.13 13.77 29.46
CA GLY A 299 11.66 12.75 30.41
C GLY A 299 11.40 11.37 29.79
N VAL A 300 11.85 11.10 28.55
CA VAL A 300 11.58 9.82 27.88
C VAL A 300 12.49 8.68 28.33
N SER A 301 13.64 8.98 28.94
CA SER A 301 14.65 8.01 29.37
C SER A 301 14.09 6.80 30.16
N PRO A 302 13.17 6.95 31.13
CA PRO A 302 12.58 5.82 31.87
C PRO A 302 11.65 4.91 31.06
N HIS A 303 11.31 5.28 29.82
CA HIS A 303 10.48 4.46 28.93
C HIS A 303 11.28 3.67 27.90
N VAL A 304 12.59 3.88 27.78
CA VAL A 304 13.40 3.25 26.71
C VAL A 304 13.65 1.78 27.01
N LEU A 305 13.42 0.90 26.03
CA LEU A 305 13.81 -0.51 26.11
C LEU A 305 15.34 -0.60 26.02
N LEU A 306 15.99 -0.94 27.13
CA LEU A 306 17.45 -1.08 27.16
C LEU A 306 17.94 -2.22 26.26
N LYS A 307 19.09 -1.99 25.62
CA LYS A 307 19.83 -2.88 24.70
C LYS A 307 19.87 -4.35 25.15
N ASP A 308 20.03 -4.60 26.44
CA ASP A 308 20.21 -5.93 27.02
C ASP A 308 18.91 -6.78 27.00
N TYR A 309 17.78 -6.19 26.60
CA TYR A 309 16.48 -6.86 26.42
C TYR A 309 16.05 -6.96 24.94
N TRP A 310 16.95 -6.78 23.98
CA TRP A 310 16.66 -6.90 22.55
C TRP A 310 17.00 -8.31 22.05
N GLY A 311 16.11 -8.91 21.24
CA GLY A 311 16.41 -10.17 20.53
C GLY A 311 17.19 -9.93 19.24
N ASP A 312 18.01 -10.88 18.80
CA ASP A 312 18.83 -10.75 17.59
C ASP A 312 18.60 -11.86 16.54
N GLY A 313 17.38 -12.41 16.52
CA GLY A 313 16.90 -13.32 15.45
C GLY A 313 17.19 -14.79 15.72
N ILE A 314 18.01 -15.08 16.73
CA ILE A 314 18.06 -16.39 17.40
C ILE A 314 17.01 -16.41 18.51
N ASP A 315 17.00 -15.37 19.36
CA ASP A 315 16.00 -15.18 20.41
C ASP A 315 14.86 -14.23 19.98
N ASP A 316 13.65 -14.54 20.45
CA ASP A 316 12.48 -13.66 20.35
C ASP A 316 12.66 -12.41 21.23
N TRP A 317 12.12 -11.28 20.78
CA TRP A 317 12.05 -10.06 21.60
C TRP A 317 11.05 -10.25 22.75
N PRO A 318 11.15 -9.46 23.84
CA PRO A 318 10.13 -9.44 24.88
C PRO A 318 8.72 -9.23 24.31
N THR A 319 7.71 -9.80 24.97
CA THR A 319 6.32 -9.59 24.54
C THR A 319 5.92 -8.13 24.73
N LEU A 320 4.92 -7.64 23.99
CA LEU A 320 4.42 -6.28 24.23
C LEU A 320 3.89 -6.12 25.68
N THR A 321 3.40 -7.20 26.29
CA THR A 321 3.08 -7.30 27.72
C THR A 321 4.31 -7.11 28.62
N ASP A 322 5.46 -7.73 28.32
CA ASP A 322 6.71 -7.58 29.10
C ASP A 322 7.33 -6.19 28.95
N MET A 323 7.28 -5.62 27.73
CA MET A 323 7.75 -4.27 27.43
C MET A 323 7.08 -3.20 28.33
N ARG A 324 5.88 -3.46 28.86
CA ARG A 324 5.23 -2.57 29.85
C ARG A 324 6.05 -2.39 31.14
N ARG A 325 6.98 -3.30 31.44
CA ARG A 325 7.92 -3.23 32.56
C ARG A 325 9.35 -2.90 32.11
N LEU A 326 9.81 -3.46 30.98
CA LEU A 326 11.20 -3.36 30.51
C LEU A 326 11.51 -2.07 29.73
N GLY A 327 10.48 -1.42 29.18
CA GLY A 327 10.60 -0.25 28.31
C GLY A 327 9.70 -0.36 27.09
N ARG A 328 8.94 0.70 26.80
CA ARG A 328 7.97 0.78 25.69
C ARG A 328 8.39 1.71 24.56
N LEU A 329 9.60 2.27 24.62
CA LEU A 329 10.19 3.10 23.59
C LEU A 329 11.43 2.37 23.03
N VAL A 330 11.28 1.74 21.87
CA VAL A 330 12.40 1.18 21.09
C VAL A 330 13.07 2.33 20.34
N VAL A 331 14.40 2.38 20.33
CA VAL A 331 15.16 3.45 19.67
C VAL A 331 16.20 2.83 18.76
N PHE A 332 16.07 3.09 17.46
CA PHE A 332 17.03 2.69 16.43
C PHE A 332 17.82 3.89 15.91
N ASN A 333 19.04 3.64 15.47
CA ASN A 333 19.95 4.65 14.90
C ASN A 333 20.56 4.08 13.62
N ASN A 334 20.55 4.86 12.53
CA ASN A 334 20.83 4.38 11.18
C ASN A 334 22.32 4.09 10.94
N ASN A 335 23.22 5.02 11.25
CA ASN A 335 24.67 4.84 11.07
C ASN A 335 25.36 4.31 12.35
N GLY A 336 24.73 4.48 13.52
CA GLY A 336 25.28 4.14 14.84
C GLY A 336 25.91 5.36 15.51
N LEU A 337 25.67 5.51 16.82
CA LEU A 337 26.13 6.66 17.60
C LEU A 337 26.82 6.15 18.87
N HIS A 338 28.10 5.78 18.73
CA HIS A 338 28.93 5.26 19.82
C HIS A 338 28.84 6.12 21.08
N GLY A 339 28.66 5.48 22.25
CA GLY A 339 28.45 6.17 23.53
C GLY A 339 27.02 6.68 23.78
N PHE A 340 26.06 6.50 22.85
CA PHE A 340 24.65 6.75 23.13
C PHE A 340 24.04 5.51 23.84
N PRO A 341 23.66 5.60 25.13
CA PRO A 341 23.48 4.42 25.99
C PRO A 341 22.28 3.53 25.65
N TYR A 342 21.42 3.96 24.74
CA TYR A 342 20.27 3.17 24.27
C TYR A 342 20.56 2.44 22.95
N THR A 343 21.43 3.00 22.10
CA THR A 343 21.60 2.56 20.70
C THR A 343 22.98 2.93 20.16
N GLU A 344 24.03 2.31 20.70
CA GLU A 344 25.41 2.58 20.27
C GLU A 344 25.70 2.07 18.86
N LEU A 345 25.19 0.87 18.55
CA LEU A 345 25.36 0.20 17.26
C LEU A 345 24.29 0.67 16.26
N ASN A 346 24.58 0.52 14.97
CA ASN A 346 23.58 0.74 13.93
C ASN A 346 22.45 -0.31 14.00
N MET A 347 21.26 0.09 13.52
CA MET A 347 20.06 -0.76 13.59
C MET A 347 20.13 -2.01 12.72
N TRP A 348 21.07 -2.06 11.77
CA TRP A 348 21.21 -3.14 10.78
C TRP A 348 21.47 -4.51 11.42
N ARG A 349 22.00 -4.57 12.66
CA ARG A 349 22.11 -5.85 13.40
C ARG A 349 20.75 -6.54 13.55
N TYR A 350 19.67 -5.77 13.65
CA TYR A 350 18.33 -6.28 13.93
C TYR A 350 17.37 -6.12 12.74
N VAL A 351 17.55 -5.07 11.94
CA VAL A 351 16.60 -4.66 10.88
C VAL A 351 17.15 -4.94 9.48
N ARG A 352 16.44 -5.75 8.69
CA ARG A 352 16.62 -5.85 7.23
C ARG A 352 15.62 -4.94 6.51
N GLU A 353 16.08 -4.16 5.54
CA GLU A 353 15.30 -3.06 4.94
C GLU A 353 15.34 -3.12 3.40
N ASN A 354 14.22 -2.86 2.72
CA ASN A 354 14.25 -2.63 1.26
C ASN A 354 14.68 -1.20 0.91
N ARG A 355 15.29 -1.03 -0.25
CA ARG A 355 15.69 0.27 -0.80
C ARG A 355 14.52 1.27 -0.75
N TYR A 356 14.80 2.49 -0.29
CA TYR A 356 13.85 3.59 -0.15
C TYR A 356 13.65 4.36 -1.47
N GLY A 357 12.70 5.30 -1.47
CA GLY A 357 12.37 6.13 -2.63
C GLY A 357 11.67 5.34 -3.74
N SER A 358 11.56 5.93 -4.93
CA SER A 358 10.80 5.34 -6.04
C SER A 358 11.25 3.91 -6.45
N PRO A 359 12.55 3.53 -6.43
CA PRO A 359 12.98 2.14 -6.64
C PRO A 359 12.42 1.16 -5.58
N GLY A 360 12.13 1.65 -4.38
CA GLY A 360 11.52 0.89 -3.30
C GLY A 360 10.09 0.45 -3.59
N GLN A 361 9.34 1.22 -4.39
CA GLN A 361 7.94 0.94 -4.70
C GLN A 361 7.73 -0.10 -5.82
N ASN A 362 8.80 -0.72 -6.35
CA ASN A 362 8.65 -1.84 -7.29
C ASN A 362 7.99 -3.05 -6.60
N ILE A 363 6.72 -3.32 -6.90
CA ILE A 363 5.95 -4.45 -6.35
C ILE A 363 6.52 -5.83 -6.73
N LYS A 364 7.37 -5.93 -7.77
CA LYS A 364 7.95 -7.19 -8.27
C LYS A 364 9.34 -7.51 -7.71
N GLU A 365 10.01 -6.57 -7.06
CA GLU A 365 11.38 -6.74 -6.57
C GLU A 365 11.58 -6.11 -5.19
N CYS A 366 11.98 -6.90 -4.19
CA CYS A 366 12.39 -6.37 -2.89
C CYS A 366 13.91 -6.16 -2.83
N VAL A 367 14.45 -5.17 -3.55
CA VAL A 367 15.89 -4.84 -3.51
C VAL A 367 16.27 -4.34 -2.12
N ASP A 368 17.32 -4.89 -1.50
CA ASP A 368 17.80 -4.48 -0.17
C ASP A 368 18.36 -3.05 -0.16
N ARG A 369 18.22 -2.33 0.95
CA ARG A 369 18.98 -1.10 1.22
C ARG A 369 20.44 -1.48 1.44
N ALA A 370 21.36 -0.79 0.77
CA ALA A 370 22.77 -1.18 0.68
C ALA A 370 23.46 -1.32 2.05
N GLN A 371 23.07 -0.49 3.02
CA GLN A 371 23.54 -0.56 4.40
C GLN A 371 23.05 -1.84 5.10
N SER A 372 21.74 -2.14 5.08
CA SER A 372 21.19 -3.40 5.63
C SER A 372 21.81 -4.66 4.99
N ARG A 373 22.11 -4.58 3.68
CA ARG A 373 22.76 -5.65 2.91
C ARG A 373 24.18 -5.96 3.40
N TRP A 374 24.83 -5.05 4.15
CA TRP A 374 26.15 -5.35 4.72
C TRP A 374 26.08 -6.53 5.70
N ASN A 375 24.98 -6.70 6.43
CA ASN A 375 24.82 -7.84 7.33
C ASN A 375 24.40 -9.13 6.61
N ALA A 376 23.69 -9.05 5.49
CA ALA A 376 23.33 -10.20 4.64
C ALA A 376 24.53 -10.89 3.93
N GLY A 377 25.77 -10.57 4.31
CA GLY A 377 26.99 -11.32 3.96
C GLY A 377 27.77 -11.87 5.16
N TRP A 378 27.31 -11.62 6.40
CA TRP A 378 28.01 -11.97 7.64
C TRP A 378 27.10 -12.47 8.77
N ASN A 379 25.79 -12.18 8.73
CA ASN A 379 24.79 -12.59 9.70
C ASN A 379 23.40 -12.68 9.06
N ASP A 380 22.84 -13.89 8.97
CA ASP A 380 21.45 -14.11 8.53
C ASP A 380 20.42 -13.97 9.68
N HIS A 381 20.87 -13.75 10.92
CA HIS A 381 20.02 -13.52 12.07
C HIS A 381 19.64 -12.03 12.18
N TRP A 382 18.69 -11.59 11.34
CA TRP A 382 17.93 -10.36 11.55
C TRP A 382 16.58 -10.71 12.19
N SER A 383 16.18 -9.98 13.24
CA SER A 383 14.91 -10.21 13.95
C SER A 383 13.74 -9.40 13.39
N LEU A 384 14.00 -8.35 12.60
CA LEU A 384 13.01 -7.37 12.17
C LEU A 384 13.12 -7.06 10.69
N VAL A 385 11.99 -6.84 10.02
CA VAL A 385 11.92 -6.40 8.62
C VAL A 385 11.21 -5.06 8.48
N LEU A 386 11.83 -4.13 7.75
CA LEU A 386 11.28 -2.81 7.41
C LEU A 386 11.02 -2.70 5.91
N VAL A 387 9.78 -2.32 5.55
CA VAL A 387 9.36 -2.09 4.17
C VAL A 387 9.03 -0.61 3.96
N ASN A 388 9.94 0.09 3.27
CA ASN A 388 9.75 1.41 2.70
C ASN A 388 8.78 1.35 1.51
N TRP A 389 7.65 2.05 1.65
CA TRP A 389 6.70 2.36 0.58
C TRP A 389 6.51 3.88 0.46
N PHE A 390 7.49 4.55 -0.15
CA PHE A 390 7.39 5.97 -0.47
C PHE A 390 8.30 6.36 -1.64
N SER A 391 7.84 7.33 -2.43
CA SER A 391 8.61 7.94 -3.52
C SER A 391 9.64 8.93 -2.98
N THR A 392 10.71 9.18 -3.76
CA THR A 392 11.77 10.15 -3.39
C THR A 392 11.23 11.59 -3.34
N ALA A 393 10.32 11.93 -4.24
CA ALA A 393 9.49 13.12 -4.16
C ALA A 393 8.07 12.68 -3.77
N GLY A 394 7.65 12.96 -2.54
CA GLY A 394 6.28 12.69 -2.08
C GLY A 394 5.30 13.69 -2.70
N ASN A 395 4.20 13.21 -3.29
CA ASN A 395 3.18 14.08 -3.88
C ASN A 395 2.02 14.33 -2.89
N PRO A 396 1.92 15.50 -2.24
CA PRO A 396 0.81 15.81 -1.33
C PRO A 396 -0.56 15.85 -2.00
N LEU A 397 -0.62 15.95 -3.34
CA LEU A 397 -1.85 16.08 -4.11
C LEU A 397 -2.43 14.74 -4.58
N GLN A 398 -1.80 13.61 -4.23
CA GLN A 398 -2.26 12.26 -4.62
C GLN A 398 -3.02 11.58 -3.47
N PRO A 399 -4.38 11.62 -3.44
CA PRO A 399 -5.16 11.06 -2.33
C PRO A 399 -5.06 9.53 -2.20
N CYS A 400 -4.50 8.84 -3.19
CA CYS A 400 -4.36 7.39 -3.25
C CYS A 400 -2.91 6.88 -3.19
N LEU A 401 -1.96 7.68 -2.66
CA LEU A 401 -0.53 7.35 -2.67
C LEU A 401 -0.21 5.96 -2.08
N ASN A 402 -0.97 5.53 -1.07
CA ASN A 402 -0.83 4.25 -0.39
C ASN A 402 -1.95 3.28 -0.77
N SER A 403 -1.85 2.65 -1.94
CA SER A 403 -2.78 1.58 -2.38
C SER A 403 -2.57 0.29 -1.57
N PHE A 404 -3.56 -0.16 -0.81
CA PHE A 404 -3.44 -1.41 -0.02
C PHE A 404 -3.10 -2.61 -0.91
N LYS A 405 -3.67 -2.69 -2.12
CA LYS A 405 -3.38 -3.77 -3.08
C LYS A 405 -1.88 -3.83 -3.40
N GLU A 406 -1.30 -2.70 -3.76
CA GLU A 406 0.11 -2.60 -4.20
C GLU A 406 1.07 -2.77 -3.02
N ILE A 407 0.75 -2.20 -1.86
CA ILE A 407 1.51 -2.42 -0.62
C ILE A 407 1.49 -3.90 -0.24
N ARG A 408 0.33 -4.58 -0.29
CA ARG A 408 0.23 -6.02 0.00
C ARG A 408 1.03 -6.86 -1.01
N GLU A 409 0.96 -6.54 -2.30
CA GLU A 409 1.77 -7.19 -3.34
C GLU A 409 3.28 -6.98 -3.09
N LYS A 410 3.69 -5.77 -2.66
CA LYS A 410 5.08 -5.50 -2.24
C LYS A 410 5.48 -6.30 -0.99
N LEU A 411 4.61 -6.40 0.00
CA LEU A 411 4.87 -7.09 1.27
C LEU A 411 5.08 -8.60 1.05
N VAL A 412 4.27 -9.23 0.20
CA VAL A 412 4.48 -10.63 -0.21
C VAL A 412 5.83 -10.78 -0.92
N THR A 413 6.12 -9.95 -1.93
CA THR A 413 7.41 -9.95 -2.64
C THR A 413 8.63 -9.72 -1.71
N CYS A 414 8.46 -9.01 -0.60
CA CYS A 414 9.50 -8.85 0.41
C CYS A 414 9.60 -10.04 1.36
N HIS A 415 8.49 -10.61 1.80
CA HIS A 415 8.47 -11.86 2.59
C HIS A 415 9.12 -13.01 1.83
N ASP A 416 8.72 -13.24 0.57
CA ASP A 416 9.25 -14.29 -0.32
C ASP A 416 10.79 -14.21 -0.52
N LYS A 417 11.38 -13.03 -0.29
CA LYS A 417 12.83 -12.80 -0.42
C LYS A 417 13.57 -12.75 0.93
N PHE A 418 12.95 -12.18 1.96
CA PHE A 418 13.59 -11.95 3.27
C PHE A 418 13.31 -13.08 4.28
N GLY A 419 12.38 -13.99 3.98
CA GLY A 419 12.00 -15.12 4.83
C GLY A 419 11.14 -14.76 6.05
N LEU A 420 10.87 -13.48 6.29
CA LEU A 420 10.10 -12.95 7.42
C LEU A 420 9.07 -11.92 6.94
N TRP A 421 7.94 -11.81 7.66
CA TRP A 421 6.97 -10.72 7.46
C TRP A 421 7.52 -9.37 7.94
N ALA A 422 7.03 -8.28 7.35
CA ALA A 422 7.42 -6.94 7.75
C ALA A 422 6.86 -6.55 9.13
N ASN A 423 7.73 -6.12 10.04
CA ASN A 423 7.35 -5.51 11.31
C ASN A 423 7.01 -4.02 11.13
N PHE A 424 7.56 -3.38 10.11
CA PHE A 424 7.42 -1.95 9.87
C PHE A 424 7.03 -1.67 8.42
N ILE A 425 5.93 -0.94 8.19
CA ILE A 425 5.66 -0.31 6.89
C ILE A 425 5.91 1.19 7.01
N ALA A 426 6.92 1.71 6.33
CA ALA A 426 7.24 3.13 6.30
C ALA A 426 6.59 3.83 5.10
N VAL A 427 5.78 4.86 5.34
CA VAL A 427 5.03 5.58 4.29
C VAL A 427 5.15 7.10 4.40
N ASN A 428 5.08 7.78 3.26
CA ASN A 428 4.70 9.20 3.16
C ASN A 428 3.15 9.29 3.12
N TYR A 429 2.59 10.40 3.61
CA TYR A 429 1.15 10.72 3.55
C TYR A 429 0.24 9.58 4.03
N TYR A 430 0.47 9.06 5.24
CA TYR A 430 -0.12 7.80 5.75
C TYR A 430 -1.65 7.65 5.64
N THR A 431 -2.41 8.77 5.62
CA THR A 431 -3.88 8.79 5.47
C THR A 431 -4.38 8.78 4.03
N ALA A 432 -3.50 9.00 3.05
CA ALA A 432 -3.81 9.05 1.62
C ALA A 432 -3.60 7.66 1.00
N GLY A 433 -4.69 6.93 0.75
CA GLY A 433 -4.65 5.56 0.23
C GLY A 433 -6.02 5.02 -0.17
N SER A 434 -6.01 3.94 -0.94
CA SER A 434 -7.19 3.19 -1.40
C SER A 434 -7.22 1.77 -0.83
N GLY A 435 -8.41 1.19 -0.68
CA GLY A 435 -8.58 -0.16 -0.13
C GLY A 435 -8.20 -0.30 1.34
N GLY A 436 -8.37 0.76 2.12
CA GLY A 436 -7.90 0.91 3.51
C GLY A 436 -6.42 1.28 3.64
N GLY A 437 -5.69 1.32 2.52
CA GLY A 437 -4.31 1.81 2.40
C GLY A 437 -3.31 1.24 3.40
N ALA A 438 -2.47 2.11 3.94
CA ALA A 438 -1.42 1.73 4.89
C ALA A 438 -1.97 1.16 6.22
N PHE A 439 -3.16 1.61 6.66
CA PHE A 439 -3.83 1.07 7.85
C PHE A 439 -4.24 -0.40 7.64
N GLN A 440 -4.86 -0.71 6.50
CA GLN A 440 -5.27 -2.08 6.16
C GLN A 440 -4.06 -2.99 5.89
N ALA A 441 -2.96 -2.44 5.35
CA ALA A 441 -1.73 -3.19 5.18
C ALA A 441 -1.14 -3.70 6.52
N VAL A 442 -1.15 -2.86 7.57
CA VAL A 442 -0.67 -3.25 8.91
C VAL A 442 -1.66 -4.18 9.63
N ASN A 443 -2.96 -3.99 9.44
CA ASN A 443 -3.99 -4.92 9.92
C ASN A 443 -3.77 -6.32 9.31
N TRP A 444 -3.63 -6.38 7.98
CA TRP A 444 -3.37 -7.62 7.24
C TRP A 444 -2.06 -8.30 7.65
N LEU A 445 -0.96 -7.58 7.86
CA LEU A 445 0.29 -8.17 8.35
C LEU A 445 0.16 -8.79 9.74
N ASN A 446 -0.55 -8.14 10.66
CA ASN A 446 -0.78 -8.70 12.00
C ASN A 446 -1.58 -10.00 11.93
N ASP A 447 -2.50 -10.11 10.97
CA ASP A 447 -3.22 -11.33 10.64
C ASP A 447 -2.38 -12.39 9.92
N MET A 448 -1.28 -12.03 9.25
CA MET A 448 -0.32 -13.02 8.71
C MET A 448 0.56 -13.59 9.82
N PHE A 449 1.09 -12.74 10.71
CA PHE A 449 1.82 -13.19 11.90
C PHE A 449 0.99 -14.17 12.77
N LYS A 450 -0.34 -14.01 12.85
CA LYS A 450 -1.26 -14.94 13.55
C LYS A 450 -1.42 -16.32 12.88
N ARG A 451 -1.08 -16.47 11.60
CA ARG A 451 -1.21 -17.73 10.84
C ARG A 451 0.08 -18.54 10.85
N ASP A 452 1.21 -17.84 10.89
CA ASP A 452 2.55 -18.43 10.87
C ASP A 452 3.00 -18.86 12.28
N GLU A 453 2.33 -18.41 13.35
CA GLU A 453 2.47 -18.99 14.68
C GLU A 453 1.98 -20.46 14.69
N PRO A 454 2.84 -21.44 15.02
CA PRO A 454 2.42 -22.85 15.03
C PRO A 454 1.41 -23.09 16.16
N VAL A 455 0.30 -23.74 15.81
CA VAL A 455 -0.87 -24.01 16.69
C VAL A 455 -0.52 -24.84 17.95
N ALA A 456 0.69 -25.38 18.04
CA ALA A 456 1.17 -26.25 19.11
C ALA A 456 2.30 -25.63 19.95
N ASN A 457 1.98 -24.64 20.80
CA ASN A 457 2.37 -24.65 22.23
C ASN A 457 1.77 -23.47 23.02
N LYS A 458 0.55 -23.64 23.55
CA LYS A 458 0.07 -22.76 24.63
C LYS A 458 0.90 -23.03 25.90
N ARG A 459 1.57 -21.97 26.39
CA ARG A 459 2.43 -21.91 27.60
C ARG A 459 3.83 -22.55 27.43
N LYS A 460 4.84 -21.69 27.32
CA LYS A 460 5.44 -21.10 28.53
C LYS A 460 5.42 -19.57 28.37
N ALA A 461 5.17 -18.84 29.46
CA ALA A 461 5.55 -17.43 29.50
C ALA A 461 7.09 -17.38 29.54
N SER A 462 7.70 -16.42 28.84
CA SER A 462 9.14 -16.20 28.98
C SER A 462 9.38 -15.54 30.34
N ILE A 463 9.75 -16.34 31.34
CA ILE A 463 10.10 -15.84 32.66
C ILE A 463 11.52 -15.27 32.58
N ILE A 464 11.62 -14.05 32.04
CA ILE A 464 12.80 -13.20 32.21
C ILE A 464 12.93 -12.98 33.73
N PRO A 465 13.99 -13.50 34.39
CA PRO A 465 14.07 -13.46 35.85
C PRO A 465 14.26 -12.03 36.34
N PHE A 466 13.50 -11.63 37.36
CA PHE A 466 13.57 -10.28 37.96
C PHE A 466 14.90 -10.04 38.69
N PRO A 467 15.69 -9.03 38.32
CA PRO A 467 16.57 -8.33 39.26
C PRO A 467 15.75 -7.20 39.90
N LEU A 468 15.13 -7.45 41.06
CA LEU A 468 14.27 -6.47 41.74
C LEU A 468 15.05 -5.30 42.37
N THR A 469 16.37 -5.30 42.24
CA THR A 469 17.32 -4.27 42.70
C THR A 469 18.45 -4.14 41.67
N ASP A 470 18.53 -3.01 40.94
CA ASP A 470 19.79 -2.34 40.52
C ASP A 470 19.66 -1.20 39.48
N ILE A 471 18.45 -0.78 39.05
CA ILE A 471 18.28 0.35 38.09
C ILE A 471 19.03 1.63 38.56
N VAL A 472 19.04 1.91 39.87
CA VAL A 472 19.81 3.02 40.46
C VAL A 472 21.31 2.73 40.50
N ASN A 473 21.70 1.49 40.82
CA ASN A 473 23.09 1.11 41.06
C ASN A 473 23.90 0.90 39.77
N HIS A 474 23.26 0.54 38.66
CA HIS A 474 23.95 0.45 37.36
C HIS A 474 24.44 1.83 36.90
N TRP A 475 23.66 2.89 37.14
CA TRP A 475 24.08 4.26 36.82
C TRP A 475 25.23 4.75 37.74
N ASN A 476 25.14 4.46 39.04
CA ASN A 476 26.20 4.81 39.99
C ASN A 476 27.53 4.11 39.68
N ARG A 477 27.52 2.83 39.30
CA ARG A 477 28.73 2.07 38.95
C ARG A 477 29.37 2.49 37.62
N ALA A 478 28.65 3.21 36.75
CA ALA A 478 29.24 3.84 35.57
C ALA A 478 30.05 5.10 35.96
N ASN A 479 29.49 5.96 36.81
CA ASN A 479 30.15 7.19 37.24
C ASN A 479 31.33 6.93 38.19
N GLN A 480 31.21 5.96 39.11
CA GLN A 480 32.28 5.60 40.06
C GLN A 480 33.57 5.05 39.41
N ARG A 481 33.57 4.74 38.10
CA ARG A 481 34.78 4.38 37.35
C ARG A 481 35.56 5.56 36.78
N HIS A 482 35.07 6.79 36.94
CA HIS A 482 35.79 8.01 36.56
C HIS A 482 36.40 8.78 37.73
N ASP A 483 35.89 8.59 38.97
CA ASP A 483 36.37 9.28 40.18
C ASP A 483 37.04 8.31 41.18
N MET A 484 38.17 7.70 40.80
CA MET A 484 39.23 7.21 41.72
C MET A 484 40.43 6.63 40.96
N GLU A 485 41.51 7.41 40.81
CA GLU A 485 42.81 7.14 41.45
C GLU A 485 43.82 8.28 41.13
N PRO A 486 44.44 8.95 42.13
CA PRO A 486 45.38 10.05 41.89
C PRO A 486 46.82 9.55 41.74
N THR A 487 47.34 9.48 40.52
CA THR A 487 48.74 9.10 40.25
C THR A 487 49.72 10.16 40.75
N ILE A 488 50.27 9.98 41.95
CA ILE A 488 51.34 10.83 42.49
C ILE A 488 52.60 10.69 41.61
N LYS A 489 53.07 11.81 41.06
CA LYS A 489 54.45 11.97 40.62
C LYS A 489 55.07 13.21 41.28
N GLN A 490 56.29 13.05 41.75
CA GLN A 490 57.02 14.06 42.50
C GLN A 490 57.54 15.19 41.60
N SER A 491 57.88 16.31 42.25
CA SER A 491 58.37 17.55 41.65
C SER A 491 59.65 17.39 40.84
N GLY A 492 59.64 17.93 39.62
CA GLY A 492 60.83 18.34 38.87
C GLY A 492 60.48 19.61 38.10
N ALA A 493 61.25 20.69 38.27
CA ALA A 493 60.93 22.01 37.75
C ALA A 493 61.79 22.38 36.54
N THR A 494 61.15 22.86 35.47
CA THR A 494 61.72 23.75 34.43
C THR A 494 60.59 24.52 33.73
N ASP A 495 60.92 25.69 33.20
CA ASP A 495 59.98 26.71 32.72
C ASP A 495 59.24 26.36 31.41
N GLY A 496 58.10 27.03 31.17
CA GLY A 496 57.39 26.99 29.90
C GLY A 496 56.11 27.84 29.89
N GLY A 497 56.14 29.00 29.22
CA GLY A 497 55.04 29.98 29.25
C GLY A 497 53.72 29.45 28.68
N GLY A 498 52.61 29.74 29.37
CA GLY A 498 51.26 29.37 28.93
C GLY A 498 50.57 30.46 28.10
N TYR A 499 49.49 30.08 27.42
CA TYR A 499 48.45 30.99 26.95
C TYR A 499 47.07 30.33 27.07
N GLY A 500 46.06 31.14 27.35
CA GLY A 500 44.66 30.72 27.43
C GLY A 500 43.73 31.91 27.23
N ARG A 501 42.46 31.62 26.91
CA ARG A 501 41.49 32.52 26.24
C ARG A 501 41.89 32.78 24.76
N GLY A 502 40.96 32.95 23.83
CA GLY A 502 39.50 32.93 23.95
C GLY A 502 38.93 34.13 23.20
N PHE A 503 38.65 33.96 21.91
CA PHE A 503 38.19 35.05 21.04
C PHE A 503 36.67 35.15 21.02
N HIS A 504 36.19 36.38 21.13
CA HIS A 504 34.80 36.77 20.92
C HIS A 504 34.75 37.88 19.86
N ASP A 505 33.62 37.95 19.16
CA ASP A 505 33.24 38.99 18.17
C ASP A 505 33.84 38.86 16.75
N LEU A 506 33.21 39.58 15.81
CA LEU A 506 33.23 39.32 14.37
C LEU A 506 34.35 40.03 13.60
N SER A 507 35.12 40.92 14.26
CA SER A 507 36.17 41.74 13.64
C SER A 507 37.37 40.92 13.12
N ASP A 508 37.77 39.91 13.89
CA ASP A 508 39.09 39.28 13.71
C ASP A 508 39.15 38.37 12.47
N ILE A 509 37.98 37.91 12.00
CA ILE A 509 37.84 37.08 10.79
C ILE A 509 38.22 37.88 9.54
N ILE A 510 37.89 39.17 9.47
CA ILE A 510 38.09 40.01 8.28
C ILE A 510 39.59 40.35 8.11
N SER A 511 40.32 40.58 9.21
CA SER A 511 41.75 40.89 9.16
C SER A 511 42.65 39.71 8.74
N HIS A 512 42.18 38.46 8.83
CA HIS A 512 42.96 37.29 8.43
C HIS A 512 42.89 37.01 6.92
N ILE A 513 41.74 37.25 6.29
CA ILE A 513 41.51 36.97 4.85
C ILE A 513 42.32 37.92 3.95
N LEU A 514 42.56 39.16 4.40
CA LEU A 514 43.25 40.19 3.62
C LEU A 514 44.79 40.03 3.55
N LYS A 515 45.39 39.02 4.20
CA LYS A 515 46.86 38.88 4.33
C LYS A 515 47.55 37.81 3.46
N GLN A 516 46.83 37.04 2.63
CA GLN A 516 47.45 36.05 1.73
C GLN A 516 46.97 36.19 0.27
N GLY A 517 47.14 37.40 -0.30
CA GLY A 517 46.51 37.85 -1.55
C GLY A 517 47.39 38.14 -2.78
N ARG A 518 48.57 37.49 -2.94
CA ARG A 518 49.54 37.69 -4.06
C ARG A 518 50.24 39.07 -4.05
N THR A 519 51.31 39.39 -4.80
CA THR A 519 52.18 38.66 -5.77
C THR A 519 53.66 38.77 -5.31
N THR A 520 54.64 38.03 -5.87
CA THR A 520 55.49 38.35 -7.06
C THR A 520 56.27 37.07 -7.49
N TRP A 521 56.91 36.90 -8.67
CA TRP A 521 57.08 37.71 -9.90
C TRP A 521 57.41 36.82 -11.14
N VAL A 522 57.75 37.48 -12.26
CA VAL A 522 58.47 37.04 -13.49
C VAL A 522 57.62 36.94 -14.77
N GLY A 523 58.11 37.58 -15.85
CA GLY A 523 57.66 37.38 -17.24
C GLY A 523 57.11 38.63 -17.96
N ARG A 524 57.97 39.42 -18.62
CA ARG A 524 57.55 40.45 -19.61
C ARG A 524 57.56 39.86 -21.02
N ASN A 525 56.59 40.23 -21.87
CA ASN A 525 56.85 40.91 -23.15
C ASN A 525 55.57 41.32 -23.92
N ASN A 526 55.31 42.64 -23.90
CA ASN A 526 54.91 43.54 -24.98
C ASN A 526 54.15 43.06 -26.26
N THR A 527 53.09 43.85 -26.55
CA THR A 527 52.69 44.50 -27.83
C THR A 527 51.64 43.93 -28.80
N ILE A 528 50.76 44.88 -29.20
CA ILE A 528 49.99 45.05 -30.45
C ILE A 528 48.67 44.28 -30.64
N GLN A 529 47.64 45.04 -31.03
CA GLN A 529 46.37 44.59 -31.61
C GLN A 529 46.43 44.79 -33.14
N ASN A 530 45.84 43.90 -33.95
CA ASN A 530 44.63 44.23 -34.74
C ASN A 530 44.18 43.14 -35.75
N LEU A 531 42.87 42.87 -35.70
CA LEU A 531 41.88 42.66 -36.78
C LEU A 531 42.29 42.14 -38.18
N GLY A 532 41.58 41.08 -38.61
CA GLY A 532 41.32 40.73 -40.03
C GLY A 532 42.14 39.57 -40.61
N THR A 533 41.66 38.74 -41.55
CA THR A 533 40.30 38.52 -42.14
C THR A 533 40.16 37.07 -42.68
N SER A 534 38.92 36.64 -43.01
CA SER A 534 38.46 35.68 -44.07
C SER A 534 39.46 34.75 -44.82
N SER A 535 39.16 33.50 -45.28
CA SER A 535 37.93 32.64 -45.27
C SER A 535 38.16 31.30 -46.05
N ILE A 536 37.10 30.47 -46.23
CA ILE A 536 36.94 29.30 -47.17
C ILE A 536 37.57 27.95 -46.73
N GLY A 537 36.92 26.79 -47.04
CA GLY A 537 37.49 25.44 -46.80
C GLY A 537 36.58 24.18 -46.90
N ASN A 538 35.47 24.23 -47.62
CA ASN A 538 34.32 23.28 -47.59
C ASN A 538 34.57 21.76 -47.85
N THR A 539 34.17 20.86 -46.92
CA THR A 539 33.73 19.43 -47.14
C THR A 539 34.73 18.41 -47.77
N ILE A 540 34.50 17.10 -47.97
CA ILE A 540 33.39 16.11 -47.75
C ILE A 540 34.00 14.70 -47.41
N GLY A 541 33.24 13.73 -46.86
CA GLY A 541 33.47 12.29 -47.16
C GLY A 541 33.21 11.22 -46.05
N LEU A 542 32.27 10.29 -46.29
CA LEU A 542 32.06 9.04 -45.52
C LEU A 542 32.80 7.83 -46.14
N ASN A 543 33.20 6.82 -45.36
CA ASN A 543 32.62 5.44 -45.38
C ASN A 543 33.43 4.41 -44.55
N ALA A 544 33.01 3.12 -44.56
CA ALA A 544 33.38 2.10 -43.59
C ALA A 544 33.86 0.74 -44.17
N ALA A 545 34.67 0.05 -43.36
CA ALA A 545 34.78 -1.41 -43.16
C ALA A 545 35.32 -2.36 -44.28
N HIS A 546 35.74 -3.56 -43.82
CA HIS A 546 36.19 -4.77 -44.57
C HIS A 546 37.58 -4.66 -45.26
N THR A 547 38.47 -5.68 -45.35
CA THR A 547 38.63 -7.05 -44.76
C THR A 547 40.15 -7.44 -44.81
N VAL A 548 40.72 -8.65 -44.57
CA VAL A 548 40.26 -10.06 -44.52
C VAL A 548 41.15 -10.97 -43.62
N SER A 549 40.76 -12.24 -43.51
CA SER A 549 41.31 -13.40 -42.77
C SER A 549 42.80 -13.79 -42.90
N ARG A 550 43.32 -14.47 -41.86
CA ARG A 550 43.71 -15.91 -41.97
C ARG A 550 43.60 -16.64 -40.61
N ALA A 551 43.60 -17.97 -40.63
CA ALA A 551 43.33 -18.84 -39.47
C ALA A 551 44.44 -19.88 -39.27
N ILE A 552 44.48 -20.57 -38.10
CA ILE A 552 44.76 -22.02 -37.97
C ILE A 552 44.50 -22.54 -36.53
N SER A 553 44.02 -23.78 -36.48
CA SER A 553 43.96 -24.74 -35.35
C SER A 553 43.71 -26.13 -36.01
N PRO A 554 43.94 -27.30 -35.36
CA PRO A 554 43.89 -27.56 -33.91
C PRO A 554 44.96 -28.55 -33.37
N SER A 555 44.85 -28.99 -32.10
CA SER A 555 44.64 -30.42 -31.70
C SER A 555 45.32 -30.90 -30.39
N GLN A 556 44.59 -31.81 -29.70
CA GLN A 556 44.95 -32.82 -28.67
C GLN A 556 45.74 -32.49 -27.36
N PRO A 557 45.28 -33.05 -26.21
CA PRO A 557 46.05 -33.16 -24.96
C PRO A 557 46.27 -34.61 -24.44
N GLN A 558 47.45 -34.90 -23.89
CA GLN A 558 47.81 -36.01 -22.96
C GLN A 558 49.19 -35.69 -22.32
N ARG A 559 49.67 -36.21 -21.18
CA ARG A 559 49.14 -36.92 -19.98
C ARG A 559 50.34 -37.19 -19.03
N THR A 560 50.10 -37.59 -17.76
CA THR A 560 51.06 -38.19 -16.76
C THR A 560 51.87 -37.21 -15.88
N ARG A 561 52.20 -37.51 -14.60
CA ARG A 561 51.80 -38.60 -13.64
C ARG A 561 52.16 -38.24 -12.17
N ARG A 562 51.21 -38.44 -11.22
CA ARG A 562 51.38 -38.84 -9.79
C ARG A 562 52.38 -38.02 -8.92
N HIS A 563 52.66 -38.27 -7.64
CA HIS A 563 52.21 -39.22 -6.57
C HIS A 563 52.03 -38.37 -5.27
N ASP A 564 51.32 -38.71 -4.18
CA ASP A 564 50.24 -39.66 -3.82
C ASP A 564 49.71 -39.21 -2.41
N ALA A 565 48.44 -39.31 -2.01
CA ALA A 565 47.65 -40.47 -1.52
C ALA A 565 47.91 -40.90 -0.05
N LEU A 566 46.86 -40.87 0.78
CA LEU A 566 46.63 -41.73 1.97
C LEU A 566 45.15 -41.65 2.39
N ASP A 567 44.59 -42.76 2.90
CA ASP A 567 43.16 -42.98 3.22
C ASP A 567 42.85 -42.65 4.71
N ASP A 568 41.65 -42.75 5.29
CA ASP A 568 40.77 -43.94 5.38
C ASP A 568 39.27 -43.59 5.58
N ALA A 569 38.41 -44.61 5.50
CA ALA A 569 36.96 -44.60 5.68
C ALA A 569 36.58 -45.00 7.14
N SER A 570 35.40 -45.47 7.55
CA SER A 570 34.07 -45.67 6.93
C SER A 570 33.04 -45.91 8.04
N ARG A 571 31.76 -45.53 7.86
CA ARG A 571 30.62 -46.46 8.08
C ARG A 571 29.28 -45.96 7.53
N LYS A 572 28.45 -46.94 7.17
CA LYS A 572 27.05 -46.83 6.69
C LYS A 572 26.14 -47.55 7.70
N VAL A 573 24.81 -47.37 7.59
CA VAL A 573 23.85 -48.44 7.18
C VAL A 573 22.38 -48.00 7.38
N ASN A 574 21.57 -48.17 6.31
CA ASN A 574 20.13 -48.51 6.16
C ASN A 574 19.15 -48.33 7.35
N HIS A 575 17.86 -48.00 7.17
CA HIS A 575 16.88 -48.48 6.18
C HIS A 575 16.07 -47.33 5.51
N ARG A 576 15.53 -47.38 4.28
CA ARG A 576 15.13 -48.45 3.31
C ARG A 576 13.68 -48.96 3.43
N GLY A 577 12.73 -48.16 2.91
CA GLY A 577 11.38 -48.57 2.46
C GLY A 577 11.18 -48.18 0.97
N LYS A 578 10.24 -48.80 0.22
CA LYS A 578 10.22 -48.71 -1.25
C LYS A 578 8.84 -48.93 -1.91
N ASN A 579 8.74 -48.49 -3.18
CA ASN A 579 7.65 -48.69 -4.17
C ASN A 579 6.44 -47.73 -4.02
N ARG A 580 5.65 -47.44 -5.07
CA ARG A 580 5.57 -48.07 -6.43
C ARG A 580 5.41 -47.02 -7.55
N LYS A 581 5.54 -47.45 -8.81
CA LYS A 581 5.41 -46.63 -10.05
C LYS A 581 3.98 -46.67 -10.60
N ASP A 582 3.56 -45.57 -11.25
CA ASP A 582 2.90 -45.54 -12.58
C ASP A 582 2.72 -44.05 -13.00
N ARG A 583 2.28 -43.70 -14.22
CA ARG A 583 2.80 -44.01 -15.57
C ARG A 583 2.33 -42.89 -16.51
N SER A 584 3.12 -42.57 -17.53
CA SER A 584 2.91 -41.44 -18.44
C SER A 584 1.53 -41.36 -19.13
N GLN A 585 0.99 -40.13 -19.24
CA GLN A 585 0.39 -39.66 -20.49
C GLN A 585 0.83 -38.22 -20.81
N ARG A 586 1.19 -37.98 -22.08
CA ARG A 586 1.34 -36.64 -22.68
C ARG A 586 0.08 -36.33 -23.48
N ARG A 587 -0.50 -35.14 -23.32
CA ARG A 587 -1.35 -34.53 -24.35
C ARG A 587 -0.88 -33.11 -24.65
N LYS A 588 -0.88 -32.74 -25.93
CA LYS A 588 -0.52 -31.41 -26.43
C LYS A 588 -1.74 -30.49 -26.35
N ILE A 589 -1.51 -29.20 -26.13
CA ILE A 589 -2.49 -28.12 -26.35
C ILE A 589 -1.81 -27.11 -27.29
N PRO A 590 -2.48 -26.61 -28.35
CA PRO A 590 -1.83 -25.86 -29.42
C PRO A 590 -1.57 -24.38 -29.10
N LYS A 591 -0.66 -23.76 -29.86
CA LYS A 591 -0.49 -22.31 -29.91
C LYS A 591 -1.55 -21.67 -30.81
N VAL A 592 -2.07 -20.51 -30.39
CA VAL A 592 -2.80 -19.54 -31.22
C VAL A 592 -2.03 -18.23 -31.03
N ALA A 593 -1.20 -17.83 -32.00
CA ALA A 593 -1.54 -16.97 -33.15
C ALA A 593 -1.85 -15.52 -32.73
N VAL A 594 -1.17 -14.57 -33.39
CA VAL A 594 -1.00 -13.17 -32.96
C VAL A 594 -1.02 -12.28 -34.21
N ARG A 595 -1.48 -11.01 -34.05
CA ARG A 595 -1.53 -9.92 -35.07
C ARG A 595 -2.60 -10.11 -36.17
N PRO A 596 -2.98 -9.04 -36.92
CA PRO A 596 -2.38 -7.70 -36.96
C PRO A 596 -3.22 -6.56 -36.34
N ALA A 597 -2.60 -5.38 -36.26
CA ALA A 597 -3.29 -4.11 -36.08
C ALA A 597 -3.85 -3.60 -37.42
N ILE A 598 -4.76 -2.62 -37.38
CA ILE A 598 -5.29 -1.95 -38.56
C ILE A 598 -4.92 -0.47 -38.48
N ASP A 599 -4.24 0.02 -39.50
CA ASP A 599 -3.98 1.44 -39.74
C ASP A 599 -5.23 2.11 -40.35
N PHE A 600 -5.49 3.37 -40.00
CA PHE A 600 -6.43 4.21 -40.73
C PHE A 600 -5.92 5.65 -40.78
N THR A 601 -5.66 6.15 -41.99
CA THR A 601 -5.27 7.54 -42.23
C THR A 601 -6.06 8.14 -43.39
N LYS A 602 -6.46 9.41 -43.23
CA LYS A 602 -7.04 10.33 -44.22
C LYS A 602 -8.42 9.96 -44.79
N SER A 603 -9.39 10.81 -44.50
CA SER A 603 -9.66 11.93 -45.42
C SER A 603 -9.95 13.21 -44.63
N LEU A 604 -9.82 14.36 -45.29
CA LEU A 604 -10.39 15.62 -44.83
C LEU A 604 -11.78 15.80 -45.42
N ASP A 605 -12.61 16.58 -44.75
CA ASP A 605 -13.53 17.51 -45.41
C ASP A 605 -13.68 18.77 -44.54
N SER A 606 -14.19 19.87 -45.11
CA SER A 606 -14.10 21.21 -44.50
C SER A 606 -15.37 22.05 -44.63
N ASN A 607 -15.40 23.21 -43.96
CA ASN A 607 -16.50 24.18 -43.79
C ASN A 607 -17.51 23.85 -42.66
N SER A 608 -18.00 24.81 -41.86
CA SER A 608 -17.64 26.25 -41.75
C SER A 608 -18.11 26.89 -40.43
N HIS A 609 -17.78 28.17 -40.25
CA HIS A 609 -18.27 29.15 -39.26
C HIS A 609 -17.80 29.06 -37.80
N GLN A 610 -16.74 29.82 -37.53
CA GLN A 610 -16.40 30.38 -36.22
C GLN A 610 -17.46 31.41 -35.77
N LYS A 611 -17.65 31.54 -34.44
CA LYS A 611 -17.89 32.84 -33.79
C LYS A 611 -17.03 32.95 -32.53
N LEU A 612 -16.28 34.05 -32.41
CA LEU A 612 -15.38 34.38 -31.30
C LEU A 612 -15.76 35.75 -30.74
N VAL A 613 -16.15 35.80 -29.45
CA VAL A 613 -16.09 37.00 -28.56
C VAL A 613 -16.10 36.51 -27.09
N PRO A 614 -15.68 37.29 -26.08
CA PRO A 614 -14.49 36.88 -25.34
C PRO A 614 -14.67 36.75 -23.81
N TRP A 615 -13.56 36.44 -23.13
CA TRP A 615 -13.44 36.50 -21.68
C TRP A 615 -13.68 37.90 -21.11
N GLN A 616 -14.31 37.96 -19.93
CA GLN A 616 -14.10 39.03 -18.94
C GLN A 616 -13.74 38.41 -17.58
N ARG A 617 -12.86 39.10 -16.85
CA ARG A 617 -12.50 38.77 -15.46
C ARG A 617 -13.39 39.58 -14.51
N HIS A 618 -13.80 39.00 -13.39
CA HIS A 618 -14.09 39.77 -12.17
C HIS A 618 -13.63 39.03 -10.91
N ASN A 619 -13.47 39.79 -9.82
CA ASN A 619 -12.65 39.41 -8.68
C ASN A 619 -13.44 38.69 -7.59
N PHE A 620 -12.83 37.70 -6.94
CA PHE A 620 -13.29 37.23 -5.64
C PHE A 620 -12.83 38.19 -4.53
N LEU A 621 -13.78 38.74 -3.78
CA LEU A 621 -13.53 39.44 -2.52
C LEU A 621 -13.85 38.52 -1.34
N ARG A 622 -13.12 38.70 -0.23
CA ARG A 622 -13.32 37.97 1.03
C ARG A 622 -14.52 38.53 1.81
N PRO A 623 -15.30 37.70 2.51
CA PRO A 623 -16.04 38.14 3.69
C PRO A 623 -15.07 38.35 4.86
N LEU A 624 -15.23 39.45 5.60
CA LEU A 624 -14.72 39.62 6.96
C LEU A 624 -15.87 39.35 7.94
N PHE A 625 -15.59 38.72 9.08
CA PHE A 625 -16.57 38.59 10.16
C PHE A 625 -16.73 39.93 10.89
N GLY A 626 -17.92 40.53 10.79
CA GLY A 626 -18.32 41.65 11.63
C GLY A 626 -18.97 41.18 12.92
N TYR A 627 -18.43 41.60 14.06
CA TYR A 627 -19.19 41.61 15.32
C TYR A 627 -20.26 42.71 15.22
N HIS A 628 -21.47 42.42 15.68
CA HIS A 628 -22.28 43.46 16.32
C HIS A 628 -23.09 42.89 17.47
N ARG A 629 -23.12 43.68 18.55
CA ARG A 629 -23.89 43.47 19.77
C ARG A 629 -24.70 44.74 19.93
N ASP A 630 -26.02 44.65 20.04
CA ASP A 630 -26.79 45.65 20.77
C ASP A 630 -28.18 45.13 21.18
N SER A 631 -28.98 45.96 21.86
CA SER A 631 -29.90 45.50 22.90
C SER A 631 -31.28 46.21 22.92
N ARG A 632 -32.18 45.69 23.79
CA ARG A 632 -33.54 46.17 24.15
C ARG A 632 -34.66 45.77 23.17
N THR A 633 -35.92 45.57 23.58
CA THR A 633 -36.56 45.83 24.90
C THR A 633 -37.67 44.81 25.26
N GLN A 634 -37.85 44.58 26.57
CA GLN A 634 -39.06 44.17 27.33
C GLN A 634 -40.21 43.38 26.67
N HIS A 635 -40.59 42.28 27.34
CA HIS A 635 -41.91 42.19 27.99
C HIS A 635 -41.81 41.34 29.27
N ASP A 636 -42.53 41.71 30.32
CA ASP A 636 -42.53 41.05 31.63
C ASP A 636 -43.53 39.87 31.71
N GLN A 637 -43.24 38.85 32.56
CA GLN A 637 -44.15 38.43 33.64
C GLN A 637 -43.58 37.33 34.57
N ASP A 638 -43.51 37.68 35.87
CA ASP A 638 -43.89 36.93 37.07
C ASP A 638 -43.26 35.59 37.54
N THR A 639 -42.89 35.63 38.83
CA THR A 639 -42.89 34.60 39.90
C THR A 639 -41.63 33.80 40.32
N ASN A 640 -41.34 33.95 41.63
CA ASN A 640 -40.79 33.00 42.62
C ASN A 640 -39.28 32.70 42.70
N GLU A 641 -38.60 33.50 43.53
CA GLU A 641 -37.55 33.12 44.50
C GLU A 641 -38.10 32.25 45.67
N PRO A 642 -37.30 31.82 46.69
CA PRO A 642 -35.84 31.55 46.75
C PRO A 642 -35.48 30.21 47.46
N ASP A 643 -34.19 29.82 47.44
CA ASP A 643 -33.39 29.09 48.48
C ASP A 643 -32.26 28.23 47.85
N GLN A 644 -31.11 27.91 48.49
CA GLN A 644 -30.33 28.56 49.57
C GLN A 644 -28.90 27.92 49.58
N LYS A 645 -27.86 28.68 49.95
CA LYS A 645 -26.55 28.28 50.54
C LYS A 645 -25.69 27.12 49.97
N ASP A 646 -24.42 27.48 49.74
CA ASP A 646 -23.20 26.87 50.30
C ASP A 646 -23.12 25.34 50.55
N THR A 647 -22.31 24.65 49.74
CA THR A 647 -21.30 23.68 50.24
C THR A 647 -20.17 23.48 49.23
#